data_AF-A0A6C0CDA8-F1
#
_entry.id   AF-A0A6C0CDA8-F1
#
_cell.length_a   1.000
_cell.length_b   1.000
_cell.length_c   1.000
_cell.angle_alpha   90.00
_cell.angle_beta   90.00
_cell.angle_gamma   90.00
#
_symmetry.space_group_name_H-M   'P 1'
#
loop_
_entity.id
_entity.type
_entity.pdbx_description
1 polymer ?
#
loop_
_entity_poly.entity_id
_entity_poly.type
_entity_poly.pdbx_seq_one_letter_code
_entity_poly.pdbx_strand_id
1 'polypeptide(L)'
;MNNQEKGLRYERYVKAFIIQHLEKNAYLWNECPENILIQNNLIHSHNDMRLMRKDLKEGHLHNHKDIGIDIIQLDNDNNNCSIVQCKNGYKSGVCIDNISGIMLRAAFIRDINTYIYYTSCLSRNLQNTIKLSSRVVCIDYTSDTDRLELLECCNDNKIHFVKLPSGGSVSGDSINEEIVPIISPYTYQLEAVRKFKEHFVDNNRGILAIPCGCGKTYISMLISSEYKHIVLLSPLREFAKQNLKRFIEYGYNKKDTLLVDSDGDRDIDSIKKFIKRKDKFVISSTYKSMDLIAECLDLFTDALFIVDEFHNLSKANILDETDNIYKLLKSNHKILFMSATPRIYDIEYVADSNRVSVADSNRVSVADSNSEDNSDVDSNSDVDSDVDSVSVADSNSIADRDSEYESYADSVGDSIADSDSVVELFGDVVYQMTFTDAIASKYITDYRIWLPSIHENNEELNKELSIYDIDNEIRNRCIFLYSCIANNGSKKCIVYCKDTEDMTAMMESMKTLNDFYIMDIEMNSISCLDSDKKRVSVLEGFANTEKIQLLFNIRILNECIDIPACDSVYISYAPKNKITTIQRISRATRIDKNNPYKVANVYIWCEEYEEILETLSSIKEYDIMFKDKVKVGVIDFYNDKDEKELELIEKDKVLLSDCIIGIKEFRVISWEEKLAMAEEYIKEYGKLPTIHNKDKYISSLYGWISNHRYKYKNNKGIMKNKNIKVLWKDFIERYKTLFITGEELWYYKKDKLEVFIQRYNKLPSKAAKNKDNRSLGTWISTQRQNYKKNKDIMANKKIKREWIIFIEKYQELFMTDEKRWFYQLRKIEEYIKNYGKIPAHTDKDTKIKSLASWISTQKKNYKNKIKIMQNIEIARVWKIFEEKNKQVLTTDKKWLYKLREVEEYIKENGKIPSSNDKDTEIKSLGSWVTTQKKNYKNNKYIMQNNEMRREWMIFEEKNKQALLSNYEKWYDTKNKIEEYI
;
A
#
# COMPACT_ATOMS: atom_id res chain seq x y z
N MET A 1 -35.77 -52.76 -9.81
CA MET A 1 -34.32 -52.47 -9.70
C MET A 1 -33.55 -53.71 -10.12
N ASN A 2 -32.81 -53.62 -11.23
CA ASN A 2 -31.98 -54.73 -11.71
C ASN A 2 -30.75 -54.94 -10.78
N ASN A 3 -29.95 -55.99 -10.98
CA ASN A 3 -28.81 -56.27 -10.10
C ASN A 3 -27.69 -55.22 -10.22
N GLN A 4 -27.53 -54.57 -11.38
CA GLN A 4 -26.54 -53.52 -11.60
C GLN A 4 -26.87 -52.24 -10.81
N GLU A 5 -28.12 -51.78 -10.88
CA GLU A 5 -28.62 -50.63 -10.12
C GLU A 5 -28.50 -50.84 -8.60
N LYS A 6 -28.69 -52.08 -8.13
CA LYS A 6 -28.47 -52.44 -6.72
C LYS A 6 -27.00 -52.44 -6.32
N GLY A 7 -26.10 -52.77 -7.25
CA GLY A 7 -24.65 -52.68 -7.08
C GLY A 7 -24.21 -51.23 -6.97
N LEU A 8 -24.54 -50.42 -7.97
CA LEU A 8 -24.20 -48.99 -8.01
C LEU A 8 -24.75 -48.21 -6.81
N ARG A 9 -25.99 -48.52 -6.38
CA ARG A 9 -26.56 -47.92 -5.16
C ARG A 9 -25.73 -48.28 -3.91
N TYR A 10 -25.21 -49.50 -3.85
CA TYR A 10 -24.36 -49.93 -2.74
C TYR A 10 -22.96 -49.29 -2.81
N GLU A 11 -22.36 -49.16 -4.00
CA GLU A 11 -21.11 -48.42 -4.19
C GLU A 11 -21.23 -46.97 -3.73
N ARG A 12 -22.30 -46.27 -4.15
CA ARG A 12 -22.58 -44.90 -3.68
C ARG A 12 -22.76 -44.83 -2.16
N TYR A 13 -23.41 -45.82 -1.57
CA TYR A 13 -23.56 -45.93 -0.12
C TYR A 13 -22.21 -46.14 0.58
N VAL A 14 -21.35 -47.03 0.08
CA VAL A 14 -20.01 -47.28 0.63
C VAL A 14 -19.12 -46.04 0.47
N LYS A 15 -19.15 -45.37 -0.69
CA LYS A 15 -18.45 -44.10 -0.91
C LYS A 15 -18.89 -43.04 0.11
N ALA A 16 -20.20 -42.86 0.30
CA ALA A 16 -20.74 -41.93 1.29
C ALA A 16 -20.34 -42.32 2.71
N PHE A 17 -20.31 -43.62 3.04
CA PHE A 17 -19.82 -44.12 4.32
C PHE A 17 -18.34 -43.75 4.55
N ILE A 18 -17.46 -44.00 3.57
CA ILE A 18 -16.03 -43.66 3.66
C ILE A 18 -15.84 -42.16 3.89
N ILE A 19 -16.53 -41.33 3.11
CA ILE A 19 -16.47 -39.86 3.21
C ILE A 19 -16.98 -39.36 4.56
N GLN A 20 -18.14 -39.85 5.02
CA GLN A 20 -18.82 -39.29 6.18
C GLN A 20 -18.35 -39.87 7.52
N HIS A 21 -17.95 -41.15 7.54
CA HIS A 21 -17.64 -41.86 8.78
C HIS A 21 -16.16 -42.16 8.95
N LEU A 22 -15.40 -42.32 7.85
CA LEU A 22 -13.95 -42.51 7.92
C LEU A 22 -13.17 -41.22 7.66
N GLU A 23 -13.88 -40.15 7.29
CA GLU A 23 -13.32 -38.84 6.94
C GLU A 23 -12.25 -38.87 5.83
N LYS A 24 -12.32 -39.88 4.94
CA LYS A 24 -11.38 -40.05 3.82
C LYS A 24 -12.03 -39.64 2.49
N ASN A 25 -11.23 -39.04 1.61
CA ASN A 25 -11.68 -38.74 0.26
C ASN A 25 -11.85 -40.04 -0.54
N ALA A 26 -12.90 -40.15 -1.34
CA ALA A 26 -13.19 -41.35 -2.11
C ALA A 26 -13.85 -41.02 -3.45
N TYR A 27 -13.46 -41.74 -4.49
CA TYR A 27 -14.00 -41.63 -5.85
C TYR A 27 -14.59 -42.97 -6.25
N LEU A 28 -15.74 -42.97 -6.94
CA LEU A 28 -16.10 -44.17 -7.70
C LEU A 28 -15.03 -44.37 -8.79
N TRP A 29 -14.80 -45.61 -9.20
CA TRP A 29 -13.77 -45.96 -10.18
C TRP A 29 -13.82 -45.06 -11.41
N ASN A 30 -15.01 -44.91 -12.02
CA ASN A 30 -15.26 -44.10 -13.21
C ASN A 30 -15.18 -42.57 -13.00
N GLU A 31 -14.94 -42.11 -11.77
CA GLU A 31 -14.88 -40.69 -11.40
C GLU A 31 -13.48 -40.27 -10.93
N CYS A 32 -12.56 -41.22 -10.76
CA CYS A 32 -11.25 -40.94 -10.20
C CYS A 32 -10.40 -40.17 -11.23
N PRO A 33 -9.72 -39.07 -10.84
CA PRO A 33 -8.72 -38.43 -11.69
C PRO A 33 -7.69 -39.42 -12.20
N GLU A 34 -7.36 -39.38 -13.50
CA GLU A 34 -6.47 -40.36 -14.13
C GLU A 34 -5.05 -40.27 -13.55
N ASN A 35 -4.56 -39.08 -13.20
CA ASN A 35 -3.26 -38.92 -12.55
C ASN A 35 -3.13 -39.65 -11.22
N ILE A 36 -4.20 -39.72 -10.42
CA ILE A 36 -4.19 -40.49 -9.17
C ILE A 36 -3.99 -41.96 -9.48
N LEU A 37 -4.67 -42.46 -10.53
CA LEU A 37 -4.56 -43.85 -10.97
C LEU A 37 -3.15 -44.15 -11.53
N ILE A 38 -2.58 -43.24 -12.31
CA ILE A 38 -1.23 -43.34 -12.88
C ILE A 38 -0.18 -43.37 -11.76
N GLN A 39 -0.21 -42.39 -10.85
CA GLN A 39 0.74 -42.28 -9.74
C GLN A 39 0.73 -43.51 -8.82
N ASN A 40 -0.42 -44.18 -8.71
CA ASN A 40 -0.59 -45.40 -7.92
C ASN A 40 -0.42 -46.69 -8.74
N ASN A 41 0.09 -46.62 -9.98
CA ASN A 41 0.31 -47.75 -10.89
C ASN A 41 -0.97 -48.60 -11.13
N LEU A 42 -2.14 -47.99 -11.08
CA LEU A 42 -3.43 -48.64 -11.37
C LEU A 42 -3.74 -48.62 -12.87
N ILE A 43 -3.25 -47.60 -13.58
CA ILE A 43 -3.25 -47.46 -15.05
C ILE A 43 -1.86 -46.96 -15.50
N HIS A 44 -1.55 -47.05 -16.80
CA HIS A 44 -0.23 -46.71 -17.35
C HIS A 44 -0.10 -45.26 -17.80
N SER A 45 -1.00 -44.79 -18.68
CA SER A 45 -1.00 -43.43 -19.24
C SER A 45 -2.42 -43.01 -19.65
N HIS A 46 -2.61 -41.71 -19.95
CA HIS A 46 -3.86 -41.21 -20.51
C HIS A 46 -4.14 -41.84 -21.89
N ASN A 47 -3.09 -42.03 -22.69
CA ASN A 47 -3.19 -42.66 -24.01
C ASN A 47 -3.71 -44.10 -23.93
N ASP A 48 -3.26 -44.90 -22.97
CA ASP A 48 -3.74 -46.26 -22.78
C ASP A 48 -5.23 -46.29 -22.46
N MET A 49 -5.69 -45.40 -21.56
CA MET A 49 -7.11 -45.31 -21.21
C MET A 49 -7.96 -44.85 -22.39
N ARG A 50 -7.48 -43.88 -23.17
CA ARG A 50 -8.10 -43.44 -24.43
C ARG A 50 -8.26 -44.57 -25.43
N LEU A 51 -7.20 -45.35 -25.67
CA LEU A 51 -7.24 -46.49 -26.59
C LEU A 51 -8.22 -47.57 -26.10
N MET A 52 -8.26 -47.85 -24.78
CA MET A 52 -9.27 -48.74 -24.21
C MET A 52 -10.70 -48.24 -24.44
N ARG A 53 -10.96 -46.93 -24.28
CA ARG A 53 -12.27 -46.34 -24.57
C ARG A 53 -12.66 -46.48 -26.04
N LYS A 54 -11.69 -46.40 -26.96
CA LYS A 54 -11.91 -46.58 -28.41
C LYS A 54 -12.33 -48.00 -28.80
N ASP A 55 -11.77 -49.01 -28.13
CA ASP A 55 -12.00 -50.43 -28.45
C ASP A 55 -13.31 -51.00 -27.86
N LEU A 56 -13.84 -50.38 -26.80
CA LEU A 56 -15.06 -50.84 -26.13
C LEU A 56 -16.31 -50.60 -26.99
N LYS A 57 -16.93 -51.68 -27.48
CA LYS A 57 -18.27 -51.67 -28.11
C LYS A 57 -19.41 -51.48 -27.11
N GLU A 58 -19.11 -51.46 -25.81
CA GLU A 58 -20.06 -51.17 -24.74
C GLU A 58 -20.17 -49.65 -24.61
N GLY A 59 -21.19 -49.07 -25.25
CA GLY A 59 -21.30 -47.64 -25.49
C GLY A 59 -21.04 -46.76 -24.26
N HIS A 60 -20.15 -45.77 -24.42
CA HIS A 60 -19.93 -44.50 -23.72
C HIS A 60 -20.23 -44.33 -22.22
N LEU A 61 -20.62 -45.35 -21.45
CA LEU A 61 -21.17 -45.18 -20.11
C LEU A 61 -20.10 -45.11 -19.01
N HIS A 62 -18.85 -45.52 -19.31
CA HIS A 62 -17.77 -45.59 -18.33
C HIS A 62 -16.45 -45.07 -18.90
N ASN A 63 -15.79 -44.16 -18.17
CA ASN A 63 -14.49 -43.60 -18.56
C ASN A 63 -13.32 -44.59 -18.43
N HIS A 64 -13.49 -45.67 -17.67
CA HIS A 64 -12.46 -46.69 -17.43
C HIS A 64 -13.06 -48.09 -17.51
N LYS A 65 -12.25 -49.06 -17.96
CA LYS A 65 -12.61 -50.49 -18.00
C LYS A 65 -12.84 -51.03 -16.58
N ASP A 66 -13.85 -51.86 -16.39
CA ASP A 66 -14.04 -52.58 -15.12
C ASP A 66 -12.92 -53.62 -14.95
N ILE A 67 -12.16 -53.45 -13.87
CA ILE A 67 -11.03 -54.29 -13.49
C ILE A 67 -11.22 -54.91 -12.10
N GLY A 68 -12.44 -54.88 -11.58
CA GLY A 68 -12.81 -55.38 -10.25
C GLY A 68 -12.56 -54.38 -9.12
N ILE A 69 -12.34 -53.10 -9.42
CA ILE A 69 -12.24 -52.01 -8.44
C ILE A 69 -13.46 -51.12 -8.65
N ASP A 70 -14.21 -50.85 -7.57
CA ASP A 70 -15.42 -50.05 -7.63
C ASP A 70 -15.20 -48.65 -7.05
N ILE A 71 -14.33 -48.51 -6.04
CA ILE A 71 -14.02 -47.25 -5.37
C ILE A 71 -12.50 -47.14 -5.16
N ILE A 72 -11.99 -45.92 -5.33
CA ILE A 72 -10.65 -45.50 -4.90
C ILE A 72 -10.81 -44.65 -3.65
N GLN A 73 -10.21 -45.09 -2.55
CA GLN A 73 -10.16 -44.34 -1.29
C GLN A 73 -8.78 -43.73 -1.15
N LEU A 74 -8.69 -42.42 -0.95
CA LEU A 74 -7.42 -41.73 -0.70
C LEU A 74 -7.11 -41.71 0.80
N ASP A 75 -5.83 -41.85 1.13
CA ASP A 75 -5.36 -41.58 2.48
C ASP A 75 -5.16 -40.07 2.71
N ASN A 76 -4.95 -39.66 3.97
CA ASN A 76 -4.97 -38.25 4.40
C ASN A 76 -3.98 -37.34 3.66
N ASP A 77 -2.88 -37.88 3.15
CA ASP A 77 -1.87 -37.13 2.39
C ASP A 77 -2.20 -37.02 0.87
N ASN A 78 -3.32 -37.62 0.43
CA ASN A 78 -3.81 -37.70 -0.96
C ASN A 78 -2.85 -38.32 -2.00
N ASN A 79 -1.68 -38.83 -1.58
CA ASN A 79 -0.70 -39.44 -2.49
C ASN A 79 -0.85 -40.96 -2.62
N ASN A 80 -1.31 -41.63 -1.56
CA ASN A 80 -1.53 -43.07 -1.55
C ASN A 80 -3.03 -43.36 -1.59
N CYS A 81 -3.42 -44.42 -2.30
CA CYS A 81 -4.79 -44.88 -2.34
C CYS A 81 -4.94 -46.33 -1.90
N SER A 82 -6.13 -46.63 -1.40
CA SER A 82 -6.64 -47.97 -1.15
C SER A 82 -7.65 -48.33 -2.23
N ILE A 83 -7.64 -49.59 -2.66
CA ILE A 83 -8.60 -50.10 -3.65
C ILE A 83 -9.76 -50.79 -2.95
N VAL A 84 -10.97 -50.55 -3.44
CA VAL A 84 -12.19 -50.98 -2.77
C VAL A 84 -13.11 -51.70 -3.76
N GLN A 85 -13.61 -52.87 -3.35
CA GLN A 85 -14.66 -53.59 -4.06
C GLN A 85 -15.92 -53.74 -3.20
N CYS A 86 -17.08 -53.56 -3.81
CA CYS A 86 -18.39 -53.56 -3.20
C CYS A 86 -19.21 -54.77 -3.68
N LYS A 87 -19.71 -55.60 -2.75
CA LYS A 87 -20.52 -56.79 -3.07
C LYS A 87 -21.85 -56.79 -2.31
N ASN A 88 -22.93 -56.53 -3.04
CA ASN A 88 -24.28 -56.48 -2.50
C ASN A 88 -25.14 -57.70 -2.91
N GLY A 89 -25.89 -58.28 -1.97
CA GLY A 89 -27.04 -59.14 -2.27
C GLY A 89 -26.74 -60.63 -2.49
N TYR A 90 -25.53 -61.10 -2.16
CA TYR A 90 -25.11 -62.49 -2.32
C TYR A 90 -25.66 -63.40 -1.21
N LYS A 91 -26.91 -63.90 -1.36
CA LYS A 91 -27.59 -64.74 -0.35
C LYS A 91 -26.82 -66.01 0.06
N SER A 92 -26.07 -66.62 -0.85
CA SER A 92 -25.23 -67.80 -0.58
C SER A 92 -23.81 -67.44 -0.09
N GLY A 93 -23.56 -66.16 0.17
CA GLY A 93 -22.29 -65.58 0.54
C GLY A 93 -21.41 -65.20 -0.64
N VAL A 94 -20.50 -64.25 -0.43
CA VAL A 94 -19.50 -63.83 -1.41
C VAL A 94 -18.47 -64.96 -1.60
N CYS A 95 -18.25 -65.36 -2.85
CA CYS A 95 -17.29 -66.38 -3.25
C CYS A 95 -16.05 -65.75 -3.91
N ILE A 96 -14.97 -66.53 -4.04
CA ILE A 96 -13.72 -66.07 -4.66
C ILE A 96 -13.94 -65.60 -6.10
N ASP A 97 -14.81 -66.27 -6.86
CA ASP A 97 -15.13 -65.90 -8.25
C ASP A 97 -15.69 -64.48 -8.33
N ASN A 98 -16.42 -64.03 -7.30
CA ASN A 98 -17.02 -62.69 -7.26
C ASN A 98 -16.00 -61.58 -7.00
N ILE A 99 -14.85 -61.90 -6.39
CA ILE A 99 -13.79 -60.97 -5.99
C ILE A 99 -12.45 -61.27 -6.66
N SER A 100 -12.43 -62.15 -7.65
CA SER A 100 -11.22 -62.67 -8.28
C SER A 100 -10.35 -61.56 -8.89
N GLY A 101 -10.98 -60.56 -9.52
CA GLY A 101 -10.29 -59.40 -10.11
C GLY A 101 -9.48 -58.59 -9.09
N ILE A 102 -10.11 -58.16 -7.99
CA ILE A 102 -9.40 -57.38 -6.96
C ILE A 102 -8.40 -58.24 -6.19
N MET A 103 -8.67 -59.52 -5.97
CA MET A 103 -7.73 -60.45 -5.33
C MET A 103 -6.49 -60.69 -6.17
N LEU A 104 -6.62 -60.79 -7.50
CA LEU A 104 -5.48 -60.88 -8.40
C LEU A 104 -4.60 -59.64 -8.29
N ARG A 105 -5.20 -58.44 -8.24
CA ARG A 105 -4.47 -57.18 -8.07
C ARG A 105 -3.77 -57.10 -6.72
N ALA A 106 -4.46 -57.40 -5.62
CA ALA A 106 -3.86 -57.42 -4.29
C ALA A 106 -2.72 -58.45 -4.15
N ALA A 107 -2.67 -59.47 -5.02
CA ALA A 107 -1.58 -60.43 -5.07
C ALA A 107 -0.33 -59.86 -5.75
N PHE A 108 -0.50 -59.09 -6.84
CA PHE A 108 0.59 -58.45 -7.60
C PHE A 108 1.06 -57.12 -6.99
N ILE A 109 0.14 -56.33 -6.44
CA ILE A 109 0.39 -55.02 -5.84
C ILE A 109 0.22 -55.16 -4.33
N ARG A 110 1.32 -55.51 -3.65
CA ARG A 110 1.24 -55.89 -2.23
C ARG A 110 1.17 -54.71 -1.27
N ASP A 111 1.60 -53.55 -1.72
CA ASP A 111 1.78 -52.34 -0.91
C ASP A 111 0.56 -51.42 -0.94
N ILE A 112 -0.60 -51.93 -1.36
CA ILE A 112 -1.88 -51.22 -1.39
C ILE A 112 -2.87 -51.93 -0.49
N ASN A 113 -3.48 -51.17 0.42
CA ASN A 113 -4.61 -51.65 1.19
C ASN A 113 -5.79 -51.99 0.27
N THR A 114 -6.36 -53.16 0.46
CA THR A 114 -7.47 -53.66 -0.33
C THR A 114 -8.68 -53.87 0.55
N TYR A 115 -9.79 -53.22 0.27
CA TYR A 115 -11.04 -53.38 1.02
C TYR A 115 -12.09 -54.10 0.19
N ILE A 116 -12.78 -55.05 0.81
CA ILE A 116 -13.93 -55.74 0.24
C ILE A 116 -15.11 -55.50 1.16
N TYR A 117 -15.99 -54.58 0.75
CA TYR A 117 -17.25 -54.30 1.45
C TYR A 117 -18.33 -55.27 0.99
N TYR A 118 -19.03 -55.89 1.94
CA TYR A 118 -20.12 -56.81 1.64
C TYR A 118 -21.29 -56.69 2.62
N THR A 119 -22.51 -56.96 2.12
CA THR A 119 -23.73 -56.79 2.93
C THR A 119 -24.17 -58.00 3.73
N SER A 120 -23.91 -59.22 3.24
CA SER A 120 -24.54 -60.44 3.75
C SER A 120 -23.57 -61.34 4.53
N CYS A 121 -22.94 -62.31 3.88
CA CYS A 121 -21.98 -63.20 4.49
C CYS A 121 -20.89 -63.60 3.48
N LEU A 122 -19.79 -64.18 3.97
CA LEU A 122 -18.76 -64.79 3.13
C LEU A 122 -19.04 -66.29 2.99
N SER A 123 -18.68 -66.89 1.85
CA SER A 123 -18.78 -68.34 1.66
C SER A 123 -17.91 -69.12 2.66
N ARG A 124 -18.29 -70.37 2.99
CA ARG A 124 -17.57 -71.21 3.98
C ARG A 124 -16.09 -71.38 3.66
N ASN A 125 -15.75 -71.54 2.38
CA ASN A 125 -14.36 -71.68 1.94
C ASN A 125 -13.58 -70.39 2.19
N LEU A 126 -14.16 -69.23 1.84
CA LEU A 126 -13.52 -67.94 2.05
C LEU A 126 -13.33 -67.66 3.55
N GLN A 127 -14.34 -67.93 4.39
CA GLN A 127 -14.24 -67.79 5.85
C GLN A 127 -13.13 -68.63 6.48
N ASN A 128 -12.87 -69.83 5.96
CA ASN A 128 -11.77 -70.66 6.45
C ASN A 128 -10.41 -70.12 5.99
N THR A 129 -10.31 -69.73 4.72
CA THR A 129 -9.05 -69.27 4.12
C THR A 129 -8.59 -67.93 4.70
N ILE A 130 -9.49 -66.97 4.91
CA ILE A 130 -9.13 -65.64 5.44
C ILE A 130 -8.55 -65.70 6.85
N LYS A 131 -8.92 -66.71 7.65
CA LYS A 131 -8.39 -66.90 9.01
C LYS A 131 -6.97 -67.47 9.05
N LEU A 132 -6.46 -67.99 7.92
CA LEU A 132 -5.14 -68.62 7.84
C LEU A 132 -4.03 -67.61 7.50
N SER A 133 -4.36 -66.39 7.08
CA SER A 133 -3.40 -65.40 6.60
C SER A 133 -3.34 -64.21 7.54
N SER A 134 -2.14 -63.87 8.01
CA SER A 134 -1.88 -62.65 8.79
C SER A 134 -2.03 -61.36 7.97
N ARG A 135 -2.13 -61.48 6.64
CA ARG A 135 -2.36 -60.36 5.71
C ARG A 135 -3.84 -60.02 5.53
N VAL A 136 -4.75 -60.82 6.09
CA VAL A 136 -6.19 -60.60 5.96
C VAL A 136 -6.78 -60.17 7.31
N VAL A 137 -7.58 -59.12 7.30
CA VAL A 137 -8.32 -58.60 8.45
C VAL A 137 -9.81 -58.68 8.15
N CYS A 138 -10.60 -59.08 9.12
CA CYS A 138 -12.06 -59.16 8.98
C CYS A 138 -12.69 -58.22 10.00
N ILE A 139 -13.53 -57.31 9.51
CA ILE A 139 -14.15 -56.26 10.31
C ILE A 139 -15.66 -56.39 10.15
N ASP A 140 -16.40 -56.52 11.26
CA ASP A 140 -17.86 -56.54 11.24
C ASP A 140 -18.40 -55.22 11.80
N TYR A 141 -18.80 -54.31 10.90
CA TYR A 141 -19.28 -52.98 11.27
C TYR A 141 -20.67 -52.99 11.94
N THR A 142 -21.23 -54.17 12.20
CA THR A 142 -22.42 -54.34 13.05
C THR A 142 -22.11 -54.37 14.55
N SER A 143 -20.85 -54.55 14.95
CA SER A 143 -20.40 -54.53 16.35
C SER A 143 -19.83 -53.15 16.74
N ASP A 144 -20.01 -52.70 17.99
CA ASP A 144 -19.49 -51.39 18.44
C ASP A 144 -17.97 -51.38 18.66
N THR A 145 -17.34 -52.54 18.93
CA THR A 145 -15.89 -52.66 19.17
C THR A 145 -15.06 -52.52 17.90
N ASP A 146 -15.58 -53.01 16.77
CA ASP A 146 -14.82 -53.09 15.51
C ASP A 146 -14.95 -51.79 14.67
N ARG A 147 -15.73 -50.81 15.16
CA ARG A 147 -15.88 -49.49 14.52
C ARG A 147 -14.62 -48.63 14.61
N LEU A 148 -13.85 -48.78 15.69
CA LEU A 148 -12.60 -48.04 15.92
C LEU A 148 -11.46 -48.55 15.03
N GLU A 149 -11.42 -49.85 14.73
CA GLU A 149 -10.35 -50.45 13.91
C GLU A 149 -10.29 -49.85 12.49
N LEU A 150 -11.43 -49.56 11.86
CA LEU A 150 -11.49 -48.93 10.53
C LEU A 150 -10.99 -47.47 10.52
N LEU A 151 -11.20 -46.74 11.62
CA LEU A 151 -10.71 -45.36 11.79
C LEU A 151 -9.19 -45.34 12.01
N GLU A 152 -8.64 -46.39 12.63
CA GLU A 152 -7.22 -46.52 12.93
C GLU A 152 -6.41 -47.23 11.83
N CYS A 153 -7.06 -47.76 10.79
CA CYS A 153 -6.39 -48.41 9.65
C CYS A 153 -5.59 -47.37 8.82
N CYS A 154 -4.32 -47.19 9.18
CA CYS A 154 -3.34 -46.45 8.39
C CYS A 154 -2.31 -47.40 7.77
N ASN A 155 -2.45 -47.62 6.45
CA ASN A 155 -1.44 -48.17 5.54
C ASN A 155 -0.70 -49.44 6.02
N ASP A 156 -1.43 -50.51 6.36
CA ASP A 156 -0.86 -51.79 6.83
C ASP A 156 -0.64 -52.83 5.72
N ASN A 157 -0.91 -52.47 4.46
CA ASN A 157 -0.75 -53.29 3.25
C ASN A 157 -1.55 -54.61 3.29
N LYS A 158 -2.69 -54.58 3.96
CA LYS A 158 -3.56 -55.75 4.18
C LYS A 158 -4.83 -55.75 3.32
N ILE A 159 -5.45 -56.92 3.31
CA ILE A 159 -6.76 -57.15 2.70
C ILE A 159 -7.81 -57.16 3.81
N HIS A 160 -8.73 -56.21 3.75
CA HIS A 160 -9.76 -55.96 4.75
C HIS A 160 -11.12 -56.42 4.21
N PHE A 161 -11.71 -57.45 4.83
CA PHE A 161 -13.08 -57.87 4.57
C PHE A 161 -14.01 -57.14 5.53
N VAL A 162 -14.75 -56.16 5.01
CA VAL A 162 -15.62 -55.29 5.80
C VAL A 162 -17.09 -55.66 5.59
N LYS A 163 -17.74 -56.14 6.63
CA LYS A 163 -19.18 -56.37 6.61
C LYS A 163 -19.92 -55.08 6.93
N LEU A 164 -20.58 -54.51 5.92
CA LEU A 164 -21.33 -53.26 6.04
C LEU A 164 -22.74 -53.47 5.45
N PRO A 165 -23.73 -53.84 6.28
CA PRO A 165 -25.10 -54.04 5.82
C PRO A 165 -25.75 -52.73 5.38
N SER A 166 -26.33 -52.71 4.18
CA SER A 166 -27.16 -51.59 3.72
C SER A 166 -28.53 -51.63 4.40
N GLY A 167 -28.63 -51.23 5.67
CA GLY A 167 -29.87 -51.35 6.44
C GLY A 167 -29.78 -50.90 7.90
N GLY A 168 -29.69 -49.59 8.11
CA GLY A 168 -29.89 -48.93 9.40
C GLY A 168 -30.35 -47.49 9.19
N SER A 169 -31.68 -47.28 9.28
CA SER A 169 -32.40 -45.99 9.34
C SER A 169 -32.02 -44.87 8.36
N VAL A 170 -32.54 -44.95 7.12
CA VAL A 170 -33.22 -43.79 6.51
C VAL A 170 -34.45 -44.34 5.80
N SER A 171 -35.59 -44.25 6.48
CA SER A 171 -36.90 -44.52 5.90
C SER A 171 -37.13 -43.54 4.75
N GLY A 172 -37.17 -44.07 3.52
CA GLY A 172 -37.83 -43.41 2.42
C GLY A 172 -39.33 -43.34 2.68
N ASP A 173 -39.91 -42.28 2.15
CA ASP A 173 -41.35 -42.00 2.02
C ASP A 173 -42.05 -41.39 3.24
N SER A 174 -41.84 -40.08 3.42
CA SER A 174 -42.91 -39.15 3.81
C SER A 174 -42.53 -37.68 3.57
N ILE A 175 -43.45 -36.92 2.96
CA ILE A 175 -43.59 -35.44 2.91
C ILE A 175 -43.09 -34.76 1.62
N ASN A 176 -43.97 -34.74 0.60
CA ASN A 176 -44.06 -33.65 -0.38
C ASN A 176 -44.98 -32.55 0.19
N GLU A 177 -44.50 -31.87 1.23
CA GLU A 177 -44.87 -30.48 1.51
C GLU A 177 -43.56 -29.69 1.39
N GLU A 178 -43.58 -28.52 0.75
CA GLU A 178 -42.41 -27.64 0.67
C GLU A 178 -41.96 -27.27 2.09
N ILE A 179 -41.06 -28.08 2.67
CA ILE A 179 -40.35 -27.77 3.90
C ILE A 179 -39.45 -26.58 3.54
N VAL A 180 -39.88 -25.37 3.90
CA VAL A 180 -39.00 -24.20 3.90
C VAL A 180 -37.84 -24.57 4.83
N PRO A 181 -36.60 -24.68 4.33
CA PRO A 181 -35.48 -25.14 5.15
C PRO A 181 -35.31 -24.17 6.32
N ILE A 182 -35.31 -24.70 7.55
CA ILE A 182 -34.92 -23.93 8.72
C ILE A 182 -33.43 -23.66 8.59
N ILE A 183 -33.09 -22.49 8.04
CA ILE A 183 -31.71 -22.02 7.96
C ILE A 183 -31.33 -21.51 9.35
N SER A 184 -30.40 -22.22 10.00
CA SER A 184 -29.80 -21.74 11.23
C SER A 184 -28.59 -20.87 10.89
N PRO A 185 -28.48 -19.65 11.46
CA PRO A 185 -27.31 -18.81 11.26
C PRO A 185 -26.05 -19.43 11.88
N TYR A 186 -24.91 -19.24 11.21
CA TYR A 186 -23.60 -19.52 11.79
C TYR A 186 -23.23 -18.47 12.86
N THR A 187 -22.30 -18.82 13.74
CA THR A 187 -21.82 -17.94 14.82
C THR A 187 -21.26 -16.61 14.28
N TYR A 188 -20.46 -16.64 13.21
CA TYR A 188 -19.91 -15.44 12.58
C TYR A 188 -21.00 -14.54 11.97
N GLN A 189 -22.10 -15.14 11.48
CA GLN A 189 -23.25 -14.40 10.95
C GLN A 189 -23.98 -13.68 12.08
N LEU A 190 -24.20 -14.34 13.22
CA LEU A 190 -24.77 -13.72 14.42
C LEU A 190 -23.88 -12.60 14.97
N GLU A 191 -22.56 -12.79 14.95
CA GLU A 191 -21.61 -11.75 15.34
C GLU A 191 -21.69 -10.52 14.43
N ALA A 192 -21.73 -10.72 13.11
CA ALA A 192 -21.91 -9.65 12.13
C ALA A 192 -23.21 -8.89 12.40
N VAL A 193 -24.32 -9.60 12.59
CA VAL A 193 -25.63 -9.02 12.93
C VAL A 193 -25.53 -8.18 14.20
N ARG A 194 -24.92 -8.70 15.27
CA ARG A 194 -24.76 -7.97 16.54
C ARG A 194 -23.96 -6.67 16.34
N LYS A 195 -22.82 -6.74 15.64
CA LYS A 195 -21.98 -5.57 15.33
C LYS A 195 -22.75 -4.51 14.53
N PHE A 196 -23.55 -4.91 13.56
CA PHE A 196 -24.39 -3.97 12.80
C PHE A 196 -25.51 -3.36 13.64
N LYS A 197 -26.17 -4.14 14.50
CA LYS A 197 -27.18 -3.61 15.43
C LYS A 197 -26.59 -2.54 16.35
N GLU A 198 -25.41 -2.80 16.93
CA GLU A 198 -24.70 -1.83 17.77
C GLU A 198 -24.25 -0.60 16.96
N HIS A 199 -23.68 -0.81 15.77
CA HIS A 199 -23.17 0.28 14.93
C HIS A 199 -24.26 1.22 14.44
N PHE A 200 -25.42 0.68 14.06
CA PHE A 200 -26.56 1.47 13.59
C PHE A 200 -27.32 2.18 14.70
N VAL A 201 -26.91 2.10 15.97
CA VAL A 201 -27.44 3.00 17.02
C VAL A 201 -26.96 4.43 16.77
N ASP A 202 -25.66 4.60 16.52
CA ASP A 202 -25.01 5.92 16.41
C ASP A 202 -24.68 6.32 14.97
N ASN A 203 -24.73 5.37 14.02
CA ASN A 203 -24.34 5.58 12.63
C ASN A 203 -25.45 5.19 11.64
N ASN A 204 -25.39 5.75 10.43
CA ASN A 204 -26.34 5.45 9.34
C ASN A 204 -25.68 4.76 8.13
N ARG A 205 -24.38 4.46 8.21
CA ARG A 205 -23.60 3.89 7.11
C ARG A 205 -22.72 2.78 7.66
N GLY A 206 -22.67 1.63 7.00
CA GLY A 206 -21.82 0.53 7.40
C GLY A 206 -21.61 -0.49 6.29
N ILE A 207 -20.40 -1.05 6.25
CA ILE A 207 -19.96 -1.97 5.19
C ILE A 207 -19.80 -3.38 5.74
N LEU A 208 -20.44 -4.34 5.08
CA LEU A 208 -20.31 -5.78 5.30
C LEU A 208 -19.40 -6.36 4.21
N ALA A 209 -18.20 -6.74 4.62
CA ALA A 209 -17.14 -7.22 3.74
C ALA A 209 -16.88 -8.72 3.94
N ILE A 210 -17.56 -9.60 3.21
CA ILE A 210 -17.34 -11.05 3.35
C ILE A 210 -17.31 -11.77 2.00
N PRO A 211 -16.59 -12.91 1.88
CA PRO A 211 -16.47 -13.65 0.63
C PRO A 211 -17.80 -14.08 0.02
N CYS A 212 -17.80 -14.36 -1.28
CA CYS A 212 -18.90 -15.03 -1.94
C CYS A 212 -19.11 -16.44 -1.34
N GLY A 213 -20.35 -16.92 -1.28
CA GLY A 213 -20.69 -18.21 -0.66
C GLY A 213 -20.89 -18.18 0.86
N CYS A 214 -20.44 -17.14 1.57
CA CYS A 214 -20.55 -17.04 3.04
C CYS A 214 -21.89 -16.47 3.56
N GLY A 215 -22.91 -16.34 2.70
CA GLY A 215 -24.26 -15.93 3.12
C GLY A 215 -24.48 -14.43 3.32
N LYS A 216 -23.84 -13.54 2.53
CA LYS A 216 -24.07 -12.08 2.55
C LYS A 216 -25.55 -11.69 2.61
N THR A 217 -26.32 -12.20 1.65
CA THR A 217 -27.77 -11.95 1.53
C THR A 217 -28.56 -12.45 2.75
N TYR A 218 -28.09 -13.52 3.40
CA TYR A 218 -28.75 -14.03 4.61
C TYR A 218 -28.43 -13.16 5.84
N ILE A 219 -27.18 -12.70 5.98
CA ILE A 219 -26.81 -11.74 7.04
C ILE A 219 -27.60 -10.44 6.89
N SER A 220 -27.71 -9.89 5.68
CA SER A 220 -28.46 -8.66 5.46
C SER A 220 -29.95 -8.82 5.74
N MET A 221 -30.52 -10.00 5.47
CA MET A 221 -31.88 -10.36 5.88
C MET A 221 -32.05 -10.38 7.40
N LEU A 222 -31.08 -10.95 8.14
CA LEU A 222 -31.11 -10.94 9.61
C LEU A 222 -31.00 -9.51 10.16
N ILE A 223 -30.15 -8.67 9.58
CA ILE A 223 -30.04 -7.24 9.95
C ILE A 223 -31.35 -6.50 9.61
N SER A 224 -31.95 -6.78 8.44
CA SER A 224 -33.16 -6.11 7.98
C SER A 224 -34.39 -6.45 8.82
N SER A 225 -34.39 -7.55 9.56
CA SER A 225 -35.54 -7.99 10.37
C SER A 225 -36.00 -6.95 11.42
N GLU A 226 -35.09 -6.08 11.86
CA GLU A 226 -35.32 -4.98 12.82
C GLU A 226 -36.03 -3.76 12.21
N TYR A 227 -36.12 -3.69 10.87
CA TYR A 227 -36.66 -2.55 10.15
C TYR A 227 -37.98 -2.91 9.46
N LYS A 228 -38.84 -1.91 9.30
CA LYS A 228 -40.12 -2.04 8.60
C LYS A 228 -40.00 -2.00 7.09
N HIS A 229 -39.24 -1.06 6.55
CA HIS A 229 -39.14 -0.82 5.11
C HIS A 229 -37.76 -1.23 4.60
N ILE A 230 -37.71 -2.29 3.81
CA ILE A 230 -36.42 -2.77 3.27
C ILE A 230 -36.35 -2.44 1.80
N VAL A 231 -35.24 -1.84 1.38
CA VAL A 231 -34.96 -1.58 -0.05
C VAL A 231 -33.64 -2.21 -0.42
N LEU A 232 -33.69 -3.26 -1.23
CA LEU A 232 -32.54 -3.96 -1.78
C LEU A 232 -32.18 -3.33 -3.13
N LEU A 233 -30.95 -2.85 -3.27
CA LEU A 233 -30.42 -2.28 -4.50
C LEU A 233 -29.34 -3.20 -5.05
N SER A 234 -29.49 -3.58 -6.32
CA SER A 234 -28.53 -4.45 -6.99
C SER A 234 -28.15 -3.92 -8.38
N PRO A 235 -26.94 -4.20 -8.88
CA PRO A 235 -26.49 -3.66 -10.16
C PRO A 235 -27.25 -4.23 -11.37
N LEU A 236 -27.65 -5.51 -11.32
CA LEU A 236 -28.31 -6.21 -12.42
C LEU A 236 -29.73 -6.66 -12.05
N ARG A 237 -30.60 -6.79 -13.06
CA ARG A 237 -31.98 -7.29 -12.92
C ARG A 237 -32.04 -8.67 -12.26
N GLU A 238 -31.17 -9.58 -12.69
CA GLU A 238 -31.13 -10.94 -12.14
C GLU A 238 -30.76 -10.95 -10.64
N PHE A 239 -29.86 -10.06 -10.18
CA PHE A 239 -29.59 -9.90 -8.76
C PHE A 239 -30.81 -9.39 -7.99
N ALA A 240 -31.49 -8.36 -8.51
CA ALA A 240 -32.68 -7.81 -7.84
C ALA A 240 -33.76 -8.89 -7.67
N LYS A 241 -34.01 -9.67 -8.71
CA LYS A 241 -34.94 -10.80 -8.70
C LYS A 241 -34.49 -11.92 -7.76
N GLN A 242 -33.21 -12.31 -7.80
CA GLN A 242 -32.63 -13.37 -6.95
C GLN A 242 -32.66 -12.97 -5.47
N ASN A 243 -32.24 -11.74 -5.13
CA ASN A 243 -32.26 -11.23 -3.76
C ASN A 243 -33.70 -11.17 -3.22
N LEU A 244 -34.67 -10.73 -4.02
CA LEU A 244 -36.08 -10.76 -3.63
C LEU A 244 -36.57 -12.18 -3.34
N LYS A 245 -36.25 -13.13 -4.23
CA LYS A 245 -36.60 -14.55 -4.03
C LYS A 245 -35.97 -15.11 -2.76
N ARG A 246 -34.69 -14.83 -2.50
CA ARG A 246 -33.99 -15.25 -1.27
C ARG A 246 -34.62 -14.66 -0.02
N PHE A 247 -35.00 -13.39 -0.02
CA PHE A 247 -35.67 -12.77 1.13
C PHE A 247 -37.03 -13.45 1.43
N ILE A 248 -37.78 -13.80 0.38
CA ILE A 248 -39.04 -14.57 0.52
C ILE A 248 -38.75 -15.96 1.09
N GLU A 249 -37.76 -16.68 0.54
CA GLU A 249 -37.32 -18.00 1.03
C GLU A 249 -36.89 -17.98 2.51
N TYR A 250 -36.30 -16.86 2.96
CA TYR A 250 -35.85 -16.69 4.34
C TYR A 250 -36.95 -16.23 5.31
N GLY A 251 -38.18 -16.03 4.83
CA GLY A 251 -39.35 -15.81 5.69
C GLY A 251 -40.10 -14.49 5.47
N TYR A 252 -39.71 -13.64 4.51
CA TYR A 252 -40.52 -12.47 4.17
C TYR A 252 -41.78 -12.87 3.39
N ASN A 253 -42.90 -12.25 3.71
CA ASN A 253 -44.18 -12.53 3.06
C ASN A 253 -44.16 -12.01 1.61
N LYS A 254 -44.29 -12.91 0.63
CA LYS A 254 -44.36 -12.58 -0.80
C LYS A 254 -45.39 -11.49 -1.15
N LYS A 255 -46.51 -11.40 -0.42
CA LYS A 255 -47.56 -10.37 -0.64
C LYS A 255 -47.15 -8.96 -0.21
N ASP A 256 -46.05 -8.85 0.52
CA ASP A 256 -45.47 -7.61 1.04
C ASP A 256 -44.12 -7.33 0.36
N THR A 257 -43.94 -7.84 -0.86
CA THR A 257 -42.73 -7.63 -1.66
C THR A 257 -43.05 -6.98 -3.01
N LEU A 258 -42.10 -6.20 -3.54
CA LEU A 258 -42.20 -5.57 -4.86
C LEU A 258 -40.85 -5.62 -5.57
N LEU A 259 -40.86 -5.95 -6.87
CA LEU A 259 -39.70 -5.85 -7.75
C LEU A 259 -39.84 -4.58 -8.59
N VAL A 260 -38.85 -3.69 -8.51
CA VAL A 260 -38.80 -2.41 -9.22
C VAL A 260 -37.58 -2.41 -10.16
N ASP A 261 -37.79 -2.92 -11.36
CA ASP A 261 -36.81 -2.91 -12.44
C ASP A 261 -37.54 -2.88 -13.79
N SER A 262 -36.81 -3.04 -14.91
CA SER A 262 -37.44 -3.02 -16.23
C SER A 262 -38.38 -4.21 -16.51
N ASP A 263 -38.29 -5.30 -15.75
CA ASP A 263 -39.21 -6.45 -15.84
C ASP A 263 -40.32 -6.42 -14.81
N GLY A 264 -40.11 -5.68 -13.72
CA GLY A 264 -41.03 -5.49 -12.61
C GLY A 264 -41.90 -4.24 -12.80
N ASP A 265 -42.22 -3.59 -11.68
CA ASP A 265 -43.04 -2.38 -11.68
C ASP A 265 -42.17 -1.14 -11.94
N ARG A 266 -42.56 -0.35 -12.96
CA ARG A 266 -41.96 0.94 -13.31
C ARG A 266 -42.95 2.10 -13.16
N ASP A 267 -44.18 1.83 -12.72
CA ASP A 267 -45.19 2.86 -12.48
C ASP A 267 -45.00 3.50 -11.10
N ILE A 268 -44.62 4.78 -11.10
CA ILE A 268 -44.36 5.54 -9.88
C ILE A 268 -45.59 5.65 -8.97
N ASP A 269 -46.80 5.74 -9.53
CA ASP A 269 -48.03 5.87 -8.74
C ASP A 269 -48.37 4.53 -8.07
N SER A 270 -48.17 3.41 -8.77
CA SER A 270 -48.24 2.06 -8.21
C SER A 270 -47.27 1.89 -7.04
N ILE A 271 -46.00 2.28 -7.21
CA ILE A 271 -44.95 2.18 -6.18
C ILE A 271 -45.31 3.04 -4.96
N LYS A 272 -45.68 4.31 -5.16
CA LYS A 272 -46.10 5.22 -4.06
C LYS A 272 -47.31 4.65 -3.32
N LYS A 273 -48.26 4.03 -4.03
CA LYS A 273 -49.44 3.38 -3.44
C LYS A 273 -49.09 2.11 -2.66
N PHE A 274 -48.12 1.32 -3.14
CA PHE A 274 -47.61 0.15 -2.42
C PHE A 274 -46.98 0.56 -1.08
N ILE A 275 -46.06 1.54 -1.10
CA ILE A 275 -45.37 2.05 0.10
C ILE A 275 -46.37 2.59 1.13
N LYS A 276 -47.37 3.37 0.70
CA LYS A 276 -48.36 3.96 1.62
C LYS A 276 -49.34 2.95 2.22
N ARG A 277 -49.54 1.79 1.60
CA ARG A 277 -50.54 0.78 2.03
C ARG A 277 -50.00 -0.26 3.01
N LYS A 278 -48.68 -0.44 3.07
CA LYS A 278 -48.03 -1.53 3.78
C LYS A 278 -47.13 -0.97 4.87
N ASP A 279 -47.28 -1.46 6.10
CA ASP A 279 -46.43 -1.05 7.24
C ASP A 279 -45.08 -1.77 7.26
N LYS A 280 -44.99 -3.00 6.72
CA LYS A 280 -43.73 -3.75 6.60
C LYS A 280 -43.64 -4.36 5.21
N PHE A 281 -42.54 -4.14 4.51
CA PHE A 281 -42.36 -4.63 3.13
C PHE A 281 -40.89 -4.71 2.70
N VAL A 282 -40.65 -5.38 1.57
CA VAL A 282 -39.36 -5.41 0.87
C VAL A 282 -39.55 -4.96 -0.57
N ILE A 283 -38.81 -3.92 -0.96
CA ILE A 283 -38.64 -3.55 -2.37
C ILE A 283 -37.27 -4.04 -2.81
N SER A 284 -37.21 -4.80 -3.89
CA SER A 284 -35.96 -5.10 -4.57
C SER A 284 -35.90 -4.33 -5.87
N SER A 285 -34.82 -3.60 -6.11
CA SER A 285 -34.68 -2.68 -7.21
C SER A 285 -33.29 -2.78 -7.83
N THR A 286 -33.21 -2.44 -9.11
CA THR A 286 -31.91 -2.23 -9.77
C THR A 286 -31.36 -0.84 -9.46
N TYR A 287 -30.04 -0.65 -9.58
CA TYR A 287 -29.39 0.66 -9.51
C TYR A 287 -30.00 1.68 -10.47
N LYS A 288 -30.25 1.26 -11.72
CA LYS A 288 -30.89 2.11 -12.73
C LYS A 288 -32.31 2.53 -12.33
N SER A 289 -33.01 1.72 -11.54
CA SER A 289 -34.37 2.03 -11.09
C SER A 289 -34.43 2.92 -9.85
N MET A 290 -33.28 3.46 -9.43
CA MET A 290 -33.25 4.50 -8.40
C MET A 290 -33.88 5.82 -8.84
N ASP A 291 -34.10 6.04 -10.13
CA ASP A 291 -34.94 7.15 -10.61
C ASP A 291 -36.33 7.16 -9.95
N LEU A 292 -36.98 6.00 -9.83
CA LEU A 292 -38.30 5.87 -9.20
C LEU A 292 -38.22 5.85 -7.66
N ILE A 293 -37.25 5.13 -7.11
CA ILE A 293 -37.09 5.01 -5.65
C ILE A 293 -36.66 6.34 -5.03
N ALA A 294 -35.86 7.15 -5.73
CA ALA A 294 -35.42 8.47 -5.26
C ALA A 294 -36.61 9.42 -5.02
N GLU A 295 -37.64 9.36 -5.86
CA GLU A 295 -38.88 10.13 -5.68
C GLU A 295 -39.70 9.70 -4.46
N CYS A 296 -39.44 8.49 -3.94
CA CYS A 296 -40.15 7.94 -2.81
C CYS A 296 -39.35 8.04 -1.50
N LEU A 297 -38.16 8.65 -1.50
CA LEU A 297 -37.26 8.69 -0.33
C LEU A 297 -37.94 9.23 0.93
N ASP A 298 -38.79 10.25 0.80
CA ASP A 298 -39.50 10.88 1.91
C ASP A 298 -40.65 10.02 2.47
N LEU A 299 -41.09 9.01 1.72
CA LEU A 299 -42.16 8.08 2.15
C LEU A 299 -41.62 6.95 3.05
N PHE A 300 -40.30 6.73 3.04
CA PHE A 300 -39.66 5.72 3.87
C PHE A 300 -39.40 6.29 5.27
N THR A 301 -39.97 5.67 6.30
CA THR A 301 -39.83 6.14 7.70
C THR A 301 -38.79 5.34 8.47
N ASP A 302 -39.05 4.05 8.68
CA ASP A 302 -38.14 3.11 9.36
C ASP A 302 -37.50 2.17 8.33
N ALA A 303 -36.50 2.70 7.63
CA ALA A 303 -35.95 2.06 6.44
C ALA A 303 -34.48 1.69 6.52
N LEU A 304 -34.19 0.49 6.00
CA LEU A 304 -32.84 0.02 5.72
C LEU A 304 -32.68 -0.15 4.21
N PHE A 305 -31.79 0.64 3.63
CA PHE A 305 -31.32 0.45 2.27
C PHE A 305 -30.13 -0.50 2.29
N ILE A 306 -30.16 -1.50 1.42
CA ILE A 306 -29.10 -2.50 1.29
C ILE A 306 -28.56 -2.37 -0.13
N VAL A 307 -27.31 -1.96 -0.25
CA VAL A 307 -26.63 -1.77 -1.55
C VAL A 307 -25.71 -2.97 -1.76
N ASP A 308 -26.18 -3.92 -2.57
CA ASP A 308 -25.48 -5.17 -2.87
C ASP A 308 -24.50 -4.99 -4.03
N GLU A 309 -23.31 -5.58 -3.93
CA GLU A 309 -22.20 -5.38 -4.86
C GLU A 309 -21.91 -3.89 -5.13
N PHE A 310 -21.80 -3.11 -4.05
CA PHE A 310 -21.58 -1.65 -4.13
C PHE A 310 -20.26 -1.24 -4.82
N HIS A 311 -19.35 -2.19 -5.04
CA HIS A 311 -18.15 -1.96 -5.86
C HIS A 311 -18.48 -1.64 -7.33
N ASN A 312 -19.72 -1.88 -7.78
CA ASN A 312 -20.23 -1.49 -9.10
C ASN A 312 -20.74 -0.04 -9.17
N LEU A 313 -20.69 0.71 -8.06
CA LEU A 313 -21.05 2.13 -8.08
C LEU A 313 -20.01 2.92 -8.89
N SER A 314 -20.50 3.67 -9.88
CA SER A 314 -19.65 4.50 -10.74
C SER A 314 -19.25 5.79 -10.04
N LYS A 315 -18.25 6.49 -10.60
CA LYS A 315 -17.86 7.83 -10.15
C LYS A 315 -19.03 8.83 -10.20
N ALA A 316 -19.87 8.74 -11.23
CA ALA A 316 -21.06 9.58 -11.36
C ALA A 316 -22.02 9.37 -10.18
N ASN A 317 -22.26 8.10 -9.79
CA ASN A 317 -23.14 7.80 -8.65
C ASN A 317 -22.65 8.38 -7.32
N ILE A 318 -21.35 8.70 -7.20
CA ILE A 318 -20.70 9.15 -5.97
C ILE A 318 -20.50 10.67 -5.95
N LEU A 319 -20.30 11.31 -7.11
CA LEU A 319 -19.93 12.73 -7.20
C LEU A 319 -20.96 13.62 -7.88
N ASP A 320 -21.85 13.07 -8.71
CA ASP A 320 -22.85 13.85 -9.45
C ASP A 320 -24.09 14.07 -8.59
N GLU A 321 -24.36 15.33 -8.21
CA GLU A 321 -25.51 15.69 -7.38
C GLU A 321 -26.87 15.41 -8.05
N THR A 322 -26.88 15.29 -9.37
CA THR A 322 -28.10 14.99 -10.13
C THR A 322 -28.43 13.50 -10.16
N ASP A 323 -27.44 12.64 -9.88
CA ASP A 323 -27.60 11.19 -9.88
C ASP A 323 -28.51 10.71 -8.73
N ASN A 324 -29.40 9.76 -9.04
CA ASN A 324 -30.40 9.31 -8.07
C ASN A 324 -29.82 8.43 -6.95
N ILE A 325 -28.70 7.74 -7.20
CA ILE A 325 -27.97 7.03 -6.14
C ILE A 325 -27.26 8.05 -5.24
N TYR A 326 -26.70 9.13 -5.79
CA TYR A 326 -26.11 10.20 -4.98
C TYR A 326 -27.12 10.78 -3.98
N LYS A 327 -28.37 11.02 -4.42
CA LYS A 327 -29.46 11.47 -3.55
C LYS A 327 -29.72 10.52 -2.38
N LEU A 328 -29.72 9.20 -2.63
CA LEU A 328 -29.81 8.20 -1.57
C LEU A 328 -28.59 8.28 -0.63
N LEU A 329 -27.38 8.37 -1.18
CA LEU A 329 -26.13 8.41 -0.41
C LEU A 329 -26.04 9.64 0.50
N LYS A 330 -26.66 10.77 0.11
CA LYS A 330 -26.78 11.98 0.94
C LYS A 330 -28.00 12.01 1.87
N SER A 331 -28.93 11.07 1.74
CA SER A 331 -30.10 10.99 2.61
C SER A 331 -29.74 10.61 4.05
N ASN A 332 -30.64 10.84 5.01
CA ASN A 332 -30.43 10.41 6.41
C ASN A 332 -30.81 8.95 6.67
N HIS A 333 -31.21 8.19 5.64
CA HIS A 333 -31.60 6.78 5.76
C HIS A 333 -30.42 5.89 6.17
N LYS A 334 -30.68 4.75 6.79
CA LYS A 334 -29.63 3.77 7.08
C LYS A 334 -29.28 2.98 5.83
N ILE A 335 -27.98 2.83 5.57
CA ILE A 335 -27.47 2.12 4.40
C ILE A 335 -26.45 1.06 4.83
N LEU A 336 -26.74 -0.18 4.45
CA LEU A 336 -25.87 -1.34 4.53
C LEU A 336 -25.23 -1.59 3.15
N PHE A 337 -23.92 -1.43 3.05
CA PHE A 337 -23.18 -1.76 1.82
C PHE A 337 -22.63 -3.19 1.93
N MET A 338 -22.77 -3.98 0.87
CA MET A 338 -22.27 -5.36 0.85
C MET A 338 -21.35 -5.59 -0.36
N SER A 339 -20.19 -6.19 -0.14
CA SER A 339 -19.30 -6.62 -1.22
C SER A 339 -18.37 -7.73 -0.74
N ALA A 340 -18.02 -8.66 -1.63
CA ALA A 340 -16.88 -9.56 -1.42
C ALA A 340 -15.53 -8.83 -1.55
N THR A 341 -15.53 -7.76 -2.33
CA THR A 341 -14.35 -7.01 -2.76
C THR A 341 -14.61 -5.52 -2.54
N PRO A 342 -14.68 -5.04 -1.28
CA PRO A 342 -15.00 -3.64 -0.96
C PRO A 342 -13.81 -2.75 -1.31
N ARG A 343 -13.53 -2.54 -2.60
CA ARG A 343 -12.45 -1.67 -3.05
C ARG A 343 -12.92 -0.23 -3.15
N ILE A 344 -13.10 0.37 -1.97
CA ILE A 344 -13.43 1.79 -1.81
C ILE A 344 -12.31 2.66 -2.41
N TYR A 345 -11.07 2.17 -2.39
CA TYR A 345 -9.85 2.91 -2.79
C TYR A 345 -9.57 2.90 -4.30
N ASP A 346 -10.06 1.94 -5.09
CA ASP A 346 -9.90 1.98 -6.56
C ASP A 346 -10.73 3.12 -7.19
N ILE A 347 -11.81 3.54 -6.49
CA ILE A 347 -12.58 4.75 -6.81
C ILE A 347 -11.73 6.02 -6.57
N GLU A 348 -10.79 5.98 -5.62
CA GLU A 348 -9.88 7.10 -5.29
C GLU A 348 -8.75 7.24 -6.34
N TYR A 349 -8.19 6.14 -6.88
CA TYR A 349 -7.07 6.19 -7.84
C TYR A 349 -7.46 6.72 -9.23
N VAL A 350 -8.70 6.50 -9.68
CA VAL A 350 -9.21 7.05 -10.96
C VAL A 350 -9.52 8.55 -10.85
N ALA A 351 -9.60 9.11 -9.64
CA ALA A 351 -9.79 10.55 -9.44
C ALA A 351 -8.53 11.36 -9.77
N ASP A 352 -7.33 10.79 -9.55
CA ASP A 352 -6.04 11.47 -9.75
C ASP A 352 -5.54 11.43 -11.19
N SER A 353 -5.91 10.42 -12.00
CA SER A 353 -5.43 10.31 -13.39
C SER A 353 -5.95 11.40 -14.34
N ASN A 354 -7.08 12.02 -14.02
CA ASN A 354 -7.71 13.05 -14.87
C ASN A 354 -7.36 14.50 -14.49
N ARG A 355 -6.54 14.74 -13.45
CA ARG A 355 -6.04 16.09 -13.14
C ARG A 355 -4.83 16.50 -13.98
N VAL A 356 -4.29 15.60 -14.81
CA VAL A 356 -3.12 15.86 -15.67
C VAL A 356 -3.49 16.23 -17.12
N SER A 357 -4.79 16.20 -17.50
CA SER A 357 -5.21 16.56 -18.86
C SER A 357 -6.32 17.62 -18.89
N VAL A 358 -6.02 18.83 -18.38
CA VAL A 358 -6.80 20.05 -18.70
C VAL A 358 -5.83 21.18 -19.04
N ALA A 359 -5.03 20.96 -20.08
CA ALA A 359 -4.31 22.02 -20.77
C ALA A 359 -3.98 21.53 -22.19
N ASP A 360 -5.02 21.36 -23.01
CA ASP A 360 -5.02 21.69 -24.45
C ASP A 360 -6.20 21.02 -25.13
N SER A 361 -7.27 21.79 -25.34
CA SER A 361 -7.96 21.93 -26.64
C SER A 361 -9.31 22.60 -26.40
N ASN A 362 -9.31 23.93 -26.42
CA ASN A 362 -10.50 24.71 -26.75
C ASN A 362 -10.88 24.47 -28.23
N ARG A 363 -12.18 24.63 -28.53
CA ARG A 363 -12.90 24.60 -29.84
C ARG A 363 -13.50 23.21 -30.13
N VAL A 364 -14.79 23.01 -30.35
CA VAL A 364 -15.88 23.87 -30.85
C VAL A 364 -17.21 23.47 -30.19
N SER A 365 -18.06 24.47 -29.97
CA SER A 365 -19.41 24.49 -29.43
C SER A 365 -20.50 24.02 -30.41
N VAL A 366 -21.75 24.07 -29.93
CA VAL A 366 -23.07 24.06 -30.63
C VAL A 366 -23.71 22.66 -30.64
N ALA A 367 -24.66 22.31 -29.78
CA ALA A 367 -25.99 22.85 -29.40
C ALA A 367 -27.13 22.00 -30.00
N ASP A 368 -27.99 21.55 -29.07
CA ASP A 368 -29.42 21.20 -29.15
C ASP A 368 -30.12 21.13 -30.52
N SER A 369 -30.90 20.06 -30.74
CA SER A 369 -32.36 20.06 -30.51
C SER A 369 -33.06 18.91 -31.24
N ASN A 370 -34.04 18.29 -30.55
CA ASN A 370 -35.36 17.79 -31.01
C ASN A 370 -35.45 16.87 -32.26
N SER A 371 -36.44 16.00 -32.47
CA SER A 371 -37.49 15.29 -31.73
C SER A 371 -38.23 14.47 -32.81
N GLU A 372 -38.92 13.40 -32.39
CA GLU A 372 -40.05 12.73 -33.10
C GLU A 372 -39.80 11.69 -34.21
N ASP A 373 -40.22 10.47 -33.87
CA ASP A 373 -41.15 9.55 -34.56
C ASP A 373 -40.87 8.89 -35.92
N ASN A 374 -40.86 7.54 -35.84
CA ASN A 374 -41.49 6.52 -36.71
C ASN A 374 -41.19 6.49 -38.22
N SER A 375 -40.57 5.40 -38.68
CA SER A 375 -41.24 4.34 -39.47
C SER A 375 -40.23 3.38 -40.15
N ASP A 376 -40.45 2.09 -39.94
CA ASP A 376 -40.48 0.98 -40.92
C ASP A 376 -39.40 0.79 -42.02
N VAL A 377 -38.87 -0.46 -42.00
CA VAL A 377 -38.60 -1.38 -43.14
C VAL A 377 -37.18 -1.45 -43.75
N ASP A 378 -36.60 -2.64 -43.53
CA ASP A 378 -35.74 -3.50 -44.34
C ASP A 378 -34.43 -3.05 -45.02
N SER A 379 -33.47 -3.96 -44.83
CA SER A 379 -32.51 -4.53 -45.78
C SER A 379 -31.13 -3.87 -45.98
N ASN A 380 -30.13 -4.67 -45.57
CA ASN A 380 -28.81 -4.92 -46.16
C ASN A 380 -28.03 -3.76 -46.80
N SER A 381 -26.84 -3.50 -46.25
CA SER A 381 -25.60 -3.75 -47.00
C SER A 381 -24.37 -3.56 -46.11
N ASP A 382 -23.54 -4.60 -46.03
CA ASP A 382 -22.12 -4.56 -45.67
C ASP A 382 -21.38 -3.41 -46.38
N VAL A 383 -20.46 -2.75 -45.68
CA VAL A 383 -19.10 -2.43 -46.13
C VAL A 383 -18.22 -2.23 -44.88
N ASP A 384 -17.25 -3.14 -44.68
CA ASP A 384 -15.79 -2.90 -44.51
C ASP A 384 -15.33 -1.46 -44.23
N SER A 385 -14.20 -1.13 -43.62
CA SER A 385 -12.98 -1.75 -43.08
C SER A 385 -12.23 -0.53 -42.48
N ASP A 386 -11.33 -0.65 -41.51
CA ASP A 386 -9.92 -0.78 -41.86
C ASP A 386 -9.11 -1.14 -40.61
N VAL A 387 -8.44 -2.27 -40.79
CA VAL A 387 -7.25 -2.78 -40.13
C VAL A 387 -6.05 -1.93 -40.54
N ASP A 388 -5.07 -1.75 -39.65
CA ASP A 388 -3.62 -1.96 -39.93
C ASP A 388 -2.78 -1.42 -38.75
N SER A 389 -2.11 -2.26 -37.96
CA SER A 389 -0.92 -3.09 -38.24
C SER A 389 0.38 -2.26 -38.32
N VAL A 390 1.31 -2.51 -37.38
CA VAL A 390 2.78 -2.30 -37.45
C VAL A 390 3.41 -3.16 -36.34
N SER A 391 3.81 -4.41 -36.62
CA SER A 391 5.13 -4.90 -37.07
C SER A 391 6.19 -5.10 -35.96
N VAL A 392 6.69 -6.33 -35.88
CA VAL A 392 7.79 -6.83 -35.03
C VAL A 392 9.15 -6.38 -35.56
N ALA A 393 10.07 -5.98 -34.66
CA ALA A 393 11.52 -6.04 -34.87
C ALA A 393 12.31 -6.06 -33.53
N ASP A 394 12.91 -7.21 -33.26
CA ASP A 394 14.16 -7.55 -32.55
C ASP A 394 14.79 -6.67 -31.43
N SER A 395 14.91 -7.32 -30.27
CA SER A 395 16.07 -7.56 -29.39
C SER A 395 17.04 -6.45 -28.92
N ASN A 396 17.35 -6.57 -27.61
CA ASN A 396 18.46 -6.01 -26.81
C ASN A 396 18.35 -4.57 -26.29
N SER A 397 18.30 -4.43 -24.95
CA SER A 397 18.11 -3.15 -24.25
C SER A 397 17.63 -3.24 -22.80
N ILE A 398 18.15 -4.16 -21.97
CA ILE A 398 17.93 -4.10 -20.50
C ILE A 398 18.83 -3.00 -19.94
N ALA A 399 18.34 -1.76 -19.93
CA ALA A 399 18.76 -0.61 -19.11
C ALA A 399 18.25 0.65 -19.82
N ASP A 400 17.10 1.18 -19.39
CA ASP A 400 16.65 2.59 -19.55
C ASP A 400 15.10 2.74 -19.44
N ARG A 401 14.46 2.02 -18.50
CA ARG A 401 13.04 2.23 -18.12
C ARG A 401 12.83 2.73 -16.69
N ASP A 402 13.91 3.09 -15.97
CA ASP A 402 13.84 3.53 -14.57
C ASP A 402 13.63 5.06 -14.41
N SER A 403 13.81 5.88 -15.45
CA SER A 403 13.81 7.35 -15.30
C SER A 403 12.44 8.02 -15.43
N GLU A 404 11.45 7.42 -16.10
CA GLU A 404 10.10 8.01 -16.22
C GLU A 404 9.20 7.72 -15.01
N TYR A 405 9.42 6.60 -14.31
CA TYR A 405 8.66 6.24 -13.10
C TYR A 405 9.15 6.93 -11.82
N GLU A 406 10.40 7.39 -11.76
CA GLU A 406 10.93 8.14 -10.62
C GLU A 406 10.33 9.55 -10.50
N SER A 407 9.95 10.19 -11.61
CA SER A 407 9.33 11.53 -11.58
C SER A 407 7.84 11.52 -11.16
N TYR A 408 7.17 10.38 -11.30
CA TYR A 408 5.76 10.21 -10.94
C TYR A 408 5.56 9.92 -9.45
N ALA A 409 6.56 9.34 -8.77
CA ALA A 409 6.47 9.04 -7.34
C ALA A 409 6.63 10.28 -6.44
N ASP A 410 7.32 11.32 -6.92
CA ASP A 410 7.52 12.58 -6.19
C ASP A 410 6.30 13.52 -6.27
N SER A 411 5.38 13.34 -7.22
CA SER A 411 4.15 14.14 -7.36
C SER A 411 2.95 13.57 -6.60
N VAL A 412 2.96 12.27 -6.25
CA VAL A 412 1.87 11.56 -5.55
C VAL A 412 1.85 11.88 -4.04
N GLY A 413 2.89 12.53 -3.51
CA GLY A 413 2.94 12.95 -2.11
C GLY A 413 1.98 14.10 -1.73
N ASP A 414 1.48 14.85 -2.72
CA ASP A 414 0.67 16.06 -2.51
C ASP A 414 -0.83 15.91 -2.89
N SER A 415 -1.30 14.74 -3.38
CA SER A 415 -2.69 14.54 -3.84
C SER A 415 -3.62 13.71 -2.94
N ILE A 416 -3.20 13.31 -1.73
CA ILE A 416 -4.05 12.61 -0.74
C ILE A 416 -4.99 13.61 -0.01
N ALA A 417 -5.72 14.43 -0.76
CA ALA A 417 -6.68 15.42 -0.25
C ALA A 417 -8.15 15.04 -0.52
N ASP A 418 -8.44 14.03 -1.35
CA ASP A 418 -9.81 13.65 -1.74
C ASP A 418 -10.34 12.34 -1.13
N SER A 419 -9.51 11.53 -0.42
CA SER A 419 -9.94 10.26 0.20
C SER A 419 -10.90 10.43 1.39
N ASP A 420 -10.93 11.60 2.03
CA ASP A 420 -11.77 11.86 3.20
C ASP A 420 -13.27 11.99 2.83
N SER A 421 -13.61 12.28 1.57
CA SER A 421 -15.01 12.44 1.10
C SER A 421 -15.74 11.11 0.87
N VAL A 422 -15.00 10.06 0.49
CA VAL A 422 -15.53 8.74 0.14
C VAL A 422 -15.83 7.92 1.40
N VAL A 423 -14.98 8.01 2.43
CA VAL A 423 -15.19 7.35 3.72
C VAL A 423 -16.43 7.91 4.45
N GLU A 424 -16.69 9.23 4.36
CA GLU A 424 -17.91 9.83 4.91
C GLU A 424 -19.19 9.33 4.20
N LEU A 425 -19.10 8.92 2.92
CA LEU A 425 -20.23 8.48 2.12
C LEU A 425 -20.64 7.03 2.43
N PHE A 426 -19.66 6.13 2.57
CA PHE A 426 -19.88 4.70 2.76
C PHE A 426 -19.81 4.24 4.23
N GLY A 427 -19.21 5.03 5.11
CA GLY A 427 -19.04 4.70 6.52
C GLY A 427 -17.95 3.66 6.77
N ASP A 428 -17.92 3.14 8.00
CA ASP A 428 -16.89 2.18 8.44
C ASP A 428 -17.19 0.75 7.94
N VAL A 429 -16.12 -0.04 7.79
CA VAL A 429 -16.24 -1.51 7.69
C VAL A 429 -16.61 -2.06 9.06
N VAL A 430 -17.89 -2.40 9.22
CA VAL A 430 -18.46 -2.85 10.50
C VAL A 430 -18.13 -4.32 10.78
N TYR A 431 -18.13 -5.14 9.72
CA TYR A 431 -17.76 -6.53 9.81
C TYR A 431 -17.01 -6.95 8.55
N GLN A 432 -15.88 -7.65 8.77
CA GLN A 432 -15.07 -8.21 7.72
C GLN A 432 -14.71 -9.67 8.04
N MET A 433 -14.76 -10.53 7.04
CA MET A 433 -14.18 -11.87 7.05
C MET A 433 -13.29 -11.98 5.83
N THR A 434 -12.06 -12.46 5.98
CA THR A 434 -11.17 -12.64 4.84
C THR A 434 -11.48 -13.95 4.10
N PHE A 435 -10.99 -14.08 2.87
CA PHE A 435 -11.11 -15.32 2.12
C PHE A 435 -10.38 -16.48 2.82
N THR A 436 -9.19 -16.19 3.36
CA THR A 436 -8.39 -17.12 4.16
C THR A 436 -9.14 -17.60 5.41
N ASP A 437 -9.81 -16.71 6.16
CA ASP A 437 -10.60 -17.09 7.34
C ASP A 437 -11.76 -18.02 6.99
N ALA A 438 -12.43 -17.75 5.86
CA ALA A 438 -13.58 -18.52 5.40
C ALA A 438 -13.17 -19.95 4.98
N ILE A 439 -12.01 -20.11 4.33
CA ILE A 439 -11.45 -21.43 4.00
C ILE A 439 -11.01 -22.16 5.27
N ALA A 440 -10.25 -21.49 6.14
CA ALA A 440 -9.75 -22.10 7.38
C ALA A 440 -10.89 -22.59 8.29
N SER A 441 -12.02 -21.87 8.30
CA SER A 441 -13.22 -22.22 9.05
C SER A 441 -14.15 -23.20 8.30
N LYS A 442 -13.77 -23.66 7.10
CA LYS A 442 -14.58 -24.52 6.22
C LYS A 442 -15.97 -23.96 5.88
N TYR A 443 -16.12 -22.63 5.81
CA TYR A 443 -17.35 -21.97 5.31
C TYR A 443 -17.40 -21.90 3.79
N ILE A 444 -16.25 -21.99 3.15
CA ILE A 444 -16.08 -22.23 1.71
C ILE A 444 -15.02 -23.31 1.51
N THR A 445 -15.02 -23.87 0.32
CA THR A 445 -14.08 -24.89 -0.14
C THR A 445 -12.74 -24.24 -0.48
N ASP A 446 -11.63 -24.94 -0.21
CA ASP A 446 -10.32 -24.52 -0.69
C ASP A 446 -10.20 -24.63 -2.22
N TYR A 447 -9.17 -24.01 -2.80
CA TYR A 447 -8.97 -23.94 -4.24
C TYR A 447 -7.51 -24.15 -4.65
N ARG A 448 -7.29 -24.51 -5.93
CA ARG A 448 -5.99 -24.65 -6.56
C ARG A 448 -5.98 -23.92 -7.90
N ILE A 449 -4.88 -23.22 -8.19
CA ILE A 449 -4.69 -22.53 -9.46
C ILE A 449 -3.73 -23.35 -10.30
N TRP A 450 -4.09 -23.61 -11.55
CA TRP A 450 -3.32 -24.39 -12.50
C TRP A 450 -3.00 -23.52 -13.72
N LEU A 451 -1.70 -23.40 -14.00
CA LEU A 451 -1.15 -22.66 -15.13
C LEU A 451 -0.48 -23.63 -16.10
N PRO A 452 -0.54 -23.42 -17.42
CA PRO A 452 0.12 -24.31 -18.36
C PRO A 452 1.64 -24.31 -18.15
N SER A 453 2.27 -25.47 -18.34
CA SER A 453 3.73 -25.54 -18.48
C SER A 453 4.12 -24.91 -19.82
N ILE A 454 4.93 -23.85 -19.78
CA ILE A 454 5.40 -23.14 -20.99
C ILE A 454 6.64 -23.80 -21.60
N HIS A 455 7.33 -24.64 -20.84
CA HIS A 455 8.52 -25.37 -21.28
C HIS A 455 8.25 -26.85 -21.62
N GLU A 456 7.03 -27.36 -21.44
CA GLU A 456 6.70 -28.76 -21.74
C GLU A 456 6.80 -29.05 -23.25
N ASN A 457 7.51 -30.13 -23.59
CA ASN A 457 7.61 -30.60 -24.95
C ASN A 457 6.38 -31.45 -25.32
N ASN A 458 5.51 -30.88 -26.15
CA ASN A 458 4.30 -31.55 -26.63
C ASN A 458 4.39 -31.96 -28.11
N GLU A 459 5.60 -32.12 -28.68
CA GLU A 459 5.77 -32.39 -30.12
C GLU A 459 5.05 -33.64 -30.61
N GLU A 460 5.10 -34.75 -29.87
CA GLU A 460 4.45 -36.01 -30.26
C GLU A 460 2.94 -35.86 -30.32
N LEU A 461 2.35 -35.32 -29.25
CA LEU A 461 0.91 -35.03 -29.19
C LEU A 461 0.51 -34.03 -30.28
N ASN A 462 1.30 -32.99 -30.52
CA ASN A 462 1.06 -32.01 -31.57
C ASN A 462 1.09 -32.64 -32.97
N LYS A 463 1.97 -33.62 -33.22
CA LYS A 463 1.99 -34.37 -34.48
C LYS A 463 0.72 -35.19 -34.66
N GLU A 464 0.28 -35.93 -33.64
CA GLU A 464 -0.98 -36.69 -33.72
C GLU A 464 -2.20 -35.78 -33.93
N LEU A 465 -2.22 -34.62 -33.27
CA LEU A 465 -3.33 -33.66 -33.36
C LEU A 465 -3.28 -32.77 -34.60
N SER A 466 -2.17 -32.75 -35.35
CA SER A 466 -2.03 -31.95 -36.56
C SER A 466 -2.98 -32.34 -37.70
N ILE A 467 -3.59 -33.52 -37.62
CA ILE A 467 -4.61 -33.98 -38.57
C ILE A 467 -5.93 -33.20 -38.47
N TYR A 468 -6.15 -32.52 -37.34
CA TYR A 468 -7.31 -31.68 -37.11
C TYR A 468 -6.99 -30.24 -37.54
N ASP A 469 -7.79 -29.72 -38.47
CA ASP A 469 -7.67 -28.35 -38.99
C ASP A 469 -8.16 -27.34 -37.95
N ILE A 470 -7.29 -27.01 -37.00
CA ILE A 470 -7.55 -26.13 -35.87
C ILE A 470 -6.36 -25.19 -35.71
N ASP A 471 -6.64 -23.91 -35.50
CA ASP A 471 -5.64 -22.91 -35.15
C ASP A 471 -4.79 -23.35 -33.94
N ASN A 472 -3.48 -23.11 -34.01
CA ASN A 472 -2.54 -23.61 -33.02
C ASN A 472 -2.81 -23.03 -31.61
N GLU A 473 -3.19 -21.76 -31.51
CA GLU A 473 -3.44 -21.09 -30.22
C GLU A 473 -4.70 -21.65 -29.56
N ILE A 474 -5.79 -21.77 -30.32
CA ILE A 474 -7.03 -22.39 -29.83
C ILE A 474 -6.80 -23.86 -29.46
N ARG A 475 -6.05 -24.60 -30.29
CA ARG A 475 -5.74 -26.00 -30.05
C ARG A 475 -4.99 -26.18 -28.72
N ASN A 476 -3.95 -25.39 -28.47
CA ASN A 476 -3.18 -25.47 -27.23
C ASN A 476 -4.04 -25.18 -25.98
N ARG A 477 -4.93 -24.18 -26.06
CA ARG A 477 -5.92 -23.86 -25.02
C ARG A 477 -6.87 -25.02 -24.73
N CYS A 478 -7.28 -25.74 -25.76
CA CYS A 478 -8.16 -26.90 -25.64
C CYS A 478 -7.41 -28.11 -25.06
N ILE A 479 -6.19 -28.40 -25.53
CA ILE A 479 -5.32 -29.46 -25.00
C ILE A 479 -5.08 -29.27 -23.51
N PHE A 480 -4.77 -28.05 -23.09
CA PHE A 480 -4.57 -27.74 -21.68
C PHE A 480 -5.81 -28.03 -20.83
N LEU A 481 -6.99 -27.63 -21.29
CA LEU A 481 -8.25 -27.92 -20.60
C LEU A 481 -8.52 -29.43 -20.52
N TYR A 482 -8.32 -30.17 -21.61
CA TYR A 482 -8.45 -31.64 -21.61
C TYR A 482 -7.54 -32.29 -20.57
N SER A 483 -6.27 -31.88 -20.53
CA SER A 483 -5.32 -32.39 -19.52
C SER A 483 -5.80 -32.05 -18.11
N CYS A 484 -6.26 -30.83 -17.87
CA CYS A 484 -6.74 -30.39 -16.57
C CYS A 484 -7.96 -31.20 -16.09
N ILE A 485 -8.91 -31.49 -16.99
CA ILE A 485 -10.09 -32.30 -16.71
C ILE A 485 -9.67 -33.72 -16.33
N ALA A 486 -8.81 -34.35 -17.13
CA ALA A 486 -8.34 -35.72 -16.89
C ALA A 486 -7.50 -35.83 -15.59
N ASN A 487 -6.62 -34.87 -15.38
CA ASN A 487 -5.62 -34.87 -14.30
C ASN A 487 -6.22 -34.56 -12.94
N ASN A 488 -7.23 -33.69 -12.90
CA ASN A 488 -7.82 -33.18 -11.65
C ASN A 488 -9.24 -33.70 -11.40
N GLY A 489 -9.81 -34.47 -12.33
CA GLY A 489 -11.15 -35.06 -12.22
C GLY A 489 -12.27 -34.03 -12.19
N SER A 490 -12.07 -32.88 -12.84
CA SER A 490 -13.08 -31.82 -12.92
C SER A 490 -14.26 -32.26 -13.78
N LYS A 491 -15.47 -32.17 -13.22
CA LYS A 491 -16.69 -32.57 -13.92
C LYS A 491 -17.56 -31.41 -14.32
N LYS A 492 -17.57 -30.33 -13.53
CA LYS A 492 -18.49 -29.20 -13.70
C LYS A 492 -17.66 -27.94 -13.88
N CYS A 493 -17.22 -27.73 -15.12
CA CYS A 493 -16.32 -26.64 -15.45
C CYS A 493 -17.06 -25.48 -16.14
N ILE A 494 -16.96 -24.28 -15.57
CA ILE A 494 -17.39 -23.05 -16.24
C ILE A 494 -16.20 -22.50 -17.04
N VAL A 495 -16.37 -22.28 -18.33
CA VAL A 495 -15.33 -21.75 -19.23
C VAL A 495 -15.64 -20.29 -19.56
N TYR A 496 -14.68 -19.40 -19.30
CA TYR A 496 -14.74 -17.96 -19.59
C TYR A 496 -13.86 -17.65 -20.81
N CYS A 497 -14.51 -17.34 -21.93
CA CYS A 497 -13.90 -16.96 -23.20
C CYS A 497 -13.75 -15.44 -23.33
N LYS A 498 -12.90 -15.01 -24.26
CA LYS A 498 -12.60 -13.59 -24.49
C LYS A 498 -13.80 -12.84 -25.09
N ASP A 499 -14.38 -13.42 -26.13
CA ASP A 499 -15.49 -12.87 -26.92
C ASP A 499 -16.27 -14.02 -27.60
N THR A 500 -17.24 -13.67 -28.45
CA THR A 500 -18.14 -14.64 -29.10
C THR A 500 -17.41 -15.49 -30.15
N GLU A 501 -16.45 -14.91 -30.86
CA GLU A 501 -15.65 -15.62 -31.87
C GLU A 501 -14.77 -16.66 -31.18
N ASP A 502 -14.04 -16.24 -30.14
CA ASP A 502 -13.20 -17.11 -29.30
C ASP A 502 -14.02 -18.26 -28.69
N MET A 503 -15.19 -17.96 -28.13
CA MET A 503 -16.08 -18.98 -27.56
C MET A 503 -16.52 -20.01 -28.59
N THR A 504 -16.94 -19.56 -29.77
CA THR A 504 -17.41 -20.45 -30.85
C THR A 504 -16.27 -21.34 -31.33
N ALA A 505 -15.11 -20.74 -31.61
CA ALA A 505 -13.93 -21.46 -32.10
C ALA A 505 -13.41 -22.46 -31.06
N MET A 506 -13.38 -22.12 -29.77
CA MET A 506 -13.02 -23.06 -28.70
C MET A 506 -14.02 -24.21 -28.58
N MET A 507 -15.34 -23.95 -28.65
CA MET A 507 -16.35 -25.01 -28.57
C MET A 507 -16.25 -25.99 -29.75
N GLU A 508 -16.06 -25.48 -30.96
CA GLU A 508 -15.85 -26.30 -32.16
C GLU A 508 -14.56 -27.10 -32.07
N SER A 509 -13.46 -26.47 -31.65
CA SER A 509 -12.16 -27.11 -31.49
C SER A 509 -12.19 -28.20 -30.41
N MET A 510 -12.81 -27.93 -29.26
CA MET A 510 -13.04 -28.94 -28.22
C MET A 510 -13.84 -30.12 -28.76
N LYS A 511 -14.90 -29.86 -29.55
CA LYS A 511 -15.72 -30.93 -30.14
C LYS A 511 -14.91 -31.79 -31.09
N THR A 512 -14.16 -31.18 -32.00
CA THR A 512 -13.32 -31.87 -32.99
C THR A 512 -12.19 -32.67 -32.32
N LEU A 513 -11.51 -32.07 -31.33
CA LEU A 513 -10.48 -32.76 -30.56
C LEU A 513 -11.04 -33.89 -29.70
N ASN A 514 -12.32 -33.88 -29.33
CA ASN A 514 -12.90 -34.97 -28.55
C ASN A 514 -12.92 -36.31 -29.32
N ASP A 515 -12.84 -36.29 -30.66
CA ASP A 515 -12.66 -37.51 -31.46
C ASP A 515 -11.33 -38.22 -31.12
N PHE A 516 -10.34 -37.45 -30.70
CA PHE A 516 -9.05 -37.95 -30.21
C PHE A 516 -9.12 -38.37 -28.74
N TYR A 517 -9.63 -37.50 -27.86
CA TYR A 517 -9.60 -37.69 -26.40
C TYR A 517 -10.64 -38.71 -25.89
N ILE A 518 -11.77 -38.83 -26.60
CA ILE A 518 -12.86 -39.78 -26.32
C ILE A 518 -13.35 -39.67 -24.87
N MET A 519 -13.72 -38.46 -24.45
CA MET A 519 -14.29 -38.19 -23.12
C MET A 519 -15.81 -38.00 -23.21
N ASP A 520 -16.57 -38.49 -22.22
CA ASP A 520 -18.03 -38.28 -22.12
C ASP A 520 -18.35 -36.86 -21.63
N ILE A 521 -18.11 -35.90 -22.52
CA ILE A 521 -18.29 -34.47 -22.29
C ILE A 521 -19.55 -34.00 -23.00
N GLU A 522 -20.34 -33.19 -22.29
CA GLU A 522 -21.40 -32.37 -22.84
C GLU A 522 -21.01 -30.90 -22.72
N MET A 523 -21.22 -30.14 -23.80
CA MET A 523 -20.85 -28.74 -23.88
C MET A 523 -22.09 -27.89 -24.14
N ASN A 524 -22.27 -26.86 -23.32
CA ASN A 524 -23.34 -25.89 -23.43
C ASN A 524 -22.77 -24.48 -23.33
N SER A 525 -23.50 -23.48 -23.83
CA SER A 525 -23.11 -22.07 -23.69
C SER A 525 -24.28 -21.21 -23.23
N ILE A 526 -23.95 -20.10 -22.57
CA ILE A 526 -24.91 -19.06 -22.19
C ILE A 526 -24.39 -17.70 -22.67
N SER A 527 -25.25 -16.99 -23.38
CA SER A 527 -25.04 -15.66 -23.95
C SER A 527 -26.12 -14.66 -23.53
N CYS A 528 -25.92 -13.39 -23.87
CA CYS A 528 -26.93 -12.35 -23.67
C CYS A 528 -28.18 -12.55 -24.54
N LEU A 529 -28.09 -13.30 -25.64
CA LEU A 529 -29.19 -13.58 -26.56
C LEU A 529 -30.14 -14.68 -26.06
N ASP A 530 -29.70 -15.48 -25.09
CA ASP A 530 -30.51 -16.57 -24.56
C ASP A 530 -31.66 -16.08 -23.68
N SER A 531 -32.83 -16.69 -23.81
CA SER A 531 -33.96 -16.40 -22.91
C SER A 531 -33.69 -16.91 -21.48
N ASP A 532 -34.30 -16.29 -20.48
CA ASP A 532 -34.21 -16.72 -19.07
C ASP A 532 -34.58 -18.20 -18.90
N LYS A 533 -35.61 -18.68 -19.61
CA LYS A 533 -36.02 -20.09 -19.58
C LYS A 533 -34.90 -21.03 -20.07
N LYS A 534 -34.22 -20.64 -21.15
CA LYS A 534 -33.08 -21.41 -21.68
C LYS A 534 -31.91 -21.40 -20.70
N ARG A 535 -31.57 -20.22 -20.13
CA ARG A 535 -30.51 -20.10 -19.12
C ARG A 535 -30.75 -21.01 -17.92
N VAL A 536 -31.96 -20.99 -17.35
CA VAL A 536 -32.34 -21.84 -16.21
C VAL A 536 -32.20 -23.31 -16.57
N SER A 537 -32.73 -23.74 -17.72
CA SER A 537 -32.62 -25.13 -18.17
C SER A 537 -31.16 -25.59 -18.33
N VAL A 538 -30.31 -24.75 -18.93
CA VAL A 538 -28.87 -25.06 -19.10
C VAL A 538 -28.16 -25.15 -17.74
N LEU A 539 -28.44 -24.24 -16.81
CA LEU A 539 -27.85 -24.26 -15.46
C LEU A 539 -28.31 -25.47 -14.64
N GLU A 540 -29.59 -25.86 -14.76
CA GLU A 540 -30.13 -27.06 -14.13
C GLU A 540 -29.51 -28.34 -14.71
N GLY A 541 -29.35 -28.41 -16.04
CA GLY A 541 -28.63 -29.50 -16.71
C GLY A 541 -27.17 -29.58 -16.27
N PHE A 542 -26.48 -28.44 -16.26
CA PHE A 542 -25.09 -28.35 -15.78
C PHE A 542 -24.94 -28.93 -14.37
N ALA A 543 -25.82 -28.55 -13.44
CA ALA A 543 -25.73 -28.95 -12.04
C ALA A 543 -26.04 -30.44 -11.78
N ASN A 544 -26.96 -31.04 -12.54
CA ASN A 544 -27.56 -32.33 -12.17
C ASN A 544 -27.10 -33.54 -13.01
N THR A 545 -26.54 -33.32 -14.21
CA THR A 545 -26.13 -34.44 -15.09
C THR A 545 -24.92 -35.20 -14.53
N GLU A 546 -24.79 -36.50 -14.80
CA GLU A 546 -23.62 -37.30 -14.35
C GLU A 546 -22.37 -37.12 -15.24
N LYS A 547 -22.56 -36.67 -16.49
CA LYS A 547 -21.51 -36.36 -17.47
C LYS A 547 -20.61 -35.19 -17.05
N ILE A 548 -19.42 -35.14 -17.66
CA ILE A 548 -18.57 -33.95 -17.63
C ILE A 548 -19.30 -32.84 -18.41
N GLN A 549 -19.50 -31.70 -17.78
CA GLN A 549 -20.19 -30.55 -18.35
C GLN A 549 -19.24 -29.37 -18.47
N LEU A 550 -19.12 -28.83 -19.68
CA LEU A 550 -18.41 -27.58 -19.94
C LEU A 550 -19.43 -26.49 -20.28
N LEU A 551 -19.48 -25.45 -19.45
CA LEU A 551 -20.41 -24.34 -19.61
C LEU A 551 -19.65 -23.09 -20.07
N PHE A 552 -19.74 -22.81 -21.36
CA PHE A 552 -19.06 -21.70 -22.00
C PHE A 552 -19.83 -20.39 -21.82
N ASN A 553 -19.09 -19.32 -21.52
CA ASN A 553 -19.62 -17.98 -21.43
C ASN A 553 -18.50 -16.94 -21.60
N ILE A 554 -18.88 -15.66 -21.69
CA ILE A 554 -17.91 -14.54 -21.75
C ILE A 554 -17.87 -13.80 -20.40
N ARG A 555 -19.02 -13.26 -19.97
CA ARG A 555 -19.16 -12.47 -18.74
C ARG A 555 -20.45 -12.74 -17.95
N ILE A 556 -21.45 -13.34 -18.58
CA ILE A 556 -22.79 -13.47 -17.99
C ILE A 556 -22.80 -14.35 -16.74
N LEU A 557 -21.81 -15.24 -16.60
CA LEU A 557 -21.67 -16.11 -15.43
C LEU A 557 -20.63 -15.60 -14.41
N ASN A 558 -20.13 -14.36 -14.54
CA ASN A 558 -19.25 -13.76 -13.53
C ASN A 558 -19.97 -13.69 -12.17
N GLU A 559 -21.28 -13.44 -12.22
CA GLU A 559 -22.12 -13.05 -11.09
C GLU A 559 -23.46 -13.82 -11.10
N CYS A 560 -24.30 -13.62 -10.07
CA CYS A 560 -25.69 -14.15 -9.98
C CYS A 560 -25.91 -15.67 -9.99
N ILE A 561 -24.88 -16.52 -9.96
CA ILE A 561 -25.07 -17.97 -10.09
C ILE A 561 -24.70 -18.74 -8.82
N ASP A 562 -25.63 -19.58 -8.37
CA ASP A 562 -25.45 -20.46 -7.22
C ASP A 562 -25.48 -21.92 -7.67
N ILE A 563 -24.32 -22.45 -8.07
CA ILE A 563 -24.15 -23.85 -8.44
C ILE A 563 -23.12 -24.47 -7.50
N PRO A 564 -23.53 -25.01 -6.34
CA PRO A 564 -22.64 -25.74 -5.44
C PRO A 564 -21.88 -26.88 -6.11
N ALA A 565 -22.49 -27.55 -7.09
CA ALA A 565 -21.87 -28.66 -7.84
C ALA A 565 -20.71 -28.22 -8.76
N CYS A 566 -20.54 -26.91 -9.03
CA CYS A 566 -19.41 -26.40 -9.81
C CYS A 566 -18.10 -26.70 -9.08
N ASP A 567 -17.21 -27.45 -9.72
CA ASP A 567 -15.92 -27.89 -9.16
C ASP A 567 -14.72 -27.23 -9.84
N SER A 568 -14.91 -26.62 -11.01
CA SER A 568 -13.83 -25.91 -11.68
C SER A 568 -14.26 -24.73 -12.53
N VAL A 569 -13.29 -23.86 -12.76
CA VAL A 569 -13.40 -22.69 -13.65
C VAL A 569 -12.19 -22.67 -14.57
N TYR A 570 -12.41 -22.43 -15.85
CA TYR A 570 -11.36 -22.17 -16.82
C TYR A 570 -11.48 -20.74 -17.36
N ILE A 571 -10.42 -19.95 -17.24
CA ILE A 571 -10.28 -18.65 -17.88
C ILE A 571 -9.32 -18.85 -19.07
N SER A 572 -9.84 -18.80 -20.30
CA SER A 572 -9.08 -19.16 -21.52
C SER A 572 -8.13 -18.06 -22.02
N TYR A 573 -7.83 -17.09 -21.16
CA TYR A 573 -6.97 -15.93 -21.41
C TYR A 573 -6.46 -15.36 -20.08
N ALA A 574 -5.41 -14.55 -20.11
CA ALA A 574 -4.91 -13.84 -18.94
C ALA A 574 -5.86 -12.68 -18.53
N PRO A 575 -6.59 -12.78 -17.39
CA PRO A 575 -7.61 -11.79 -17.04
C PRO A 575 -6.99 -10.55 -16.38
N LYS A 576 -7.26 -9.36 -16.93
CA LYS A 576 -6.73 -8.10 -16.35
C LYS A 576 -7.56 -7.56 -15.19
N ASN A 577 -8.87 -7.84 -15.16
CA ASN A 577 -9.75 -7.26 -14.14
C ASN A 577 -9.74 -8.08 -12.85
N LYS A 578 -9.19 -7.46 -11.80
CA LYS A 578 -9.03 -8.05 -10.47
C LYS A 578 -10.32 -8.56 -9.83
N ILE A 579 -11.38 -7.75 -9.83
CA ILE A 579 -12.67 -8.06 -9.16
C ILE A 579 -13.34 -9.25 -9.84
N THR A 580 -13.45 -9.20 -11.17
CA THR A 580 -14.09 -10.27 -11.94
C THR A 580 -13.36 -11.60 -11.79
N THR A 581 -12.03 -11.60 -11.71
CA THR A 581 -11.22 -12.82 -11.47
C THR A 581 -11.65 -13.52 -10.18
N ILE A 582 -11.75 -12.77 -9.07
CA ILE A 582 -12.16 -13.33 -7.77
C ILE A 582 -13.60 -13.84 -7.80
N GLN A 583 -14.50 -13.13 -8.48
CA GLN A 583 -15.90 -13.55 -8.62
C GLN A 583 -16.05 -14.85 -9.41
N ARG A 584 -15.24 -15.01 -10.48
CA ARG A 584 -15.12 -16.24 -11.28
C ARG A 584 -14.60 -17.39 -10.45
N ILE A 585 -13.45 -17.23 -9.79
CA ILE A 585 -12.88 -18.23 -8.87
C ILE A 585 -13.92 -18.66 -7.82
N SER A 586 -14.63 -17.68 -7.25
CA SER A 586 -15.63 -17.92 -6.21
C SER A 586 -16.80 -18.81 -6.67
N ARG A 587 -17.04 -18.99 -7.98
CA ARG A 587 -18.10 -19.87 -8.48
C ARG A 587 -17.88 -21.34 -8.10
N ALA A 588 -16.63 -21.80 -8.09
CA ALA A 588 -16.29 -23.18 -7.75
C ALA A 588 -16.09 -23.42 -6.24
N THR A 589 -15.88 -22.36 -5.45
CA THR A 589 -15.52 -22.46 -4.01
C THR A 589 -16.69 -22.74 -3.07
N ARG A 590 -17.94 -22.74 -3.57
CA ARG A 590 -19.13 -23.03 -2.74
C ARG A 590 -19.06 -24.45 -2.18
N ILE A 591 -19.53 -24.67 -0.95
CA ILE A 591 -19.59 -26.03 -0.37
C ILE A 591 -20.63 -26.84 -1.13
N ASP A 592 -20.26 -28.05 -1.57
CA ASP A 592 -21.19 -29.03 -2.12
C ASP A 592 -21.51 -30.11 -1.07
N LYS A 593 -22.80 -30.30 -0.77
CA LYS A 593 -23.25 -31.35 0.15
C LYS A 593 -23.01 -32.75 -0.39
N ASN A 594 -23.01 -32.90 -1.71
CA ASN A 594 -22.77 -34.18 -2.38
C ASN A 594 -21.27 -34.47 -2.54
N ASN A 595 -20.41 -33.47 -2.35
CA ASN A 595 -18.96 -33.60 -2.38
C ASN A 595 -18.29 -32.76 -1.25
N PRO A 596 -18.31 -33.25 0.01
CA PRO A 596 -17.75 -32.52 1.15
C PRO A 596 -16.23 -32.24 1.07
N TYR A 597 -15.51 -33.03 0.27
CA TYR A 597 -14.05 -32.92 0.06
C TYR A 597 -13.68 -32.24 -1.26
N LYS A 598 -14.64 -31.55 -1.89
CA LYS A 598 -14.38 -30.78 -3.09
C LYS A 598 -13.13 -29.90 -2.90
N VAL A 599 -12.38 -29.69 -3.97
CA VAL A 599 -11.38 -28.62 -4.06
C VAL A 599 -11.66 -27.90 -5.36
N ALA A 600 -11.81 -26.58 -5.31
CA ALA A 600 -12.12 -25.79 -6.50
C ALA A 600 -10.88 -25.68 -7.40
N ASN A 601 -10.93 -26.23 -8.61
CA ASN A 601 -9.84 -26.11 -9.56
C ASN A 601 -10.03 -24.87 -10.45
N VAL A 602 -9.02 -24.00 -10.48
CA VAL A 602 -9.00 -22.77 -11.27
C VAL A 602 -7.93 -22.92 -12.35
N TYR A 603 -8.37 -23.14 -13.58
CA TYR A 603 -7.51 -23.22 -14.76
C TYR A 603 -7.38 -21.82 -15.36
N ILE A 604 -6.16 -21.35 -15.62
CA ILE A 604 -5.92 -20.06 -16.27
C ILE A 604 -4.92 -20.28 -17.39
N TRP A 605 -5.31 -19.93 -18.62
CA TRP A 605 -4.41 -19.96 -19.76
C TRP A 605 -3.51 -18.71 -19.78
N CYS A 606 -2.24 -18.93 -20.10
CA CYS A 606 -1.25 -17.90 -20.39
C CYS A 606 -0.16 -18.48 -21.30
N GLU A 607 0.42 -17.64 -22.15
CA GLU A 607 1.58 -18.04 -22.97
C GLU A 607 2.90 -17.79 -22.23
N GLU A 608 2.91 -16.76 -21.38
CA GLU A 608 4.01 -16.40 -20.49
C GLU A 608 3.48 -16.12 -19.08
N TYR A 609 4.25 -16.46 -18.04
CA TYR A 609 3.80 -16.24 -16.66
C TYR A 609 3.74 -14.75 -16.29
N GLU A 610 4.44 -13.88 -17.01
CA GLU A 610 4.40 -12.42 -16.88
C GLU A 610 2.99 -11.85 -17.12
N GLU A 611 2.23 -12.44 -18.04
CA GLU A 611 0.89 -11.94 -18.43
C GLU A 611 -0.13 -12.03 -17.30
N ILE A 612 0.06 -12.99 -16.39
CA ILE A 612 -0.88 -13.26 -15.29
C ILE A 612 -0.43 -12.65 -13.97
N LEU A 613 0.69 -11.90 -13.93
CA LEU A 613 1.19 -11.29 -12.69
C LEU A 613 0.16 -10.37 -12.03
N GLU A 614 -0.59 -9.61 -12.83
CA GLU A 614 -1.68 -8.75 -12.33
C GLU A 614 -2.83 -9.59 -11.73
N THR A 615 -3.17 -10.71 -12.37
CA THR A 615 -4.15 -11.69 -11.89
C THR A 615 -3.73 -12.28 -10.54
N LEU A 616 -2.49 -12.79 -10.45
CA LEU A 616 -1.96 -13.41 -9.25
C LEU A 616 -1.82 -12.38 -8.11
N SER A 617 -1.41 -11.15 -8.43
CA SER A 617 -1.41 -10.02 -7.48
C SER A 617 -2.81 -9.75 -6.93
N SER A 618 -3.83 -9.81 -7.79
CA SER A 618 -5.21 -9.65 -7.37
C SER A 618 -5.62 -10.73 -6.39
N ILE A 619 -5.29 -12.00 -6.65
CA ILE A 619 -5.62 -13.13 -5.77
C ILE A 619 -4.90 -13.01 -4.43
N LYS A 620 -3.63 -12.59 -4.44
CA LYS A 620 -2.83 -12.31 -3.23
C LYS A 620 -3.49 -11.31 -2.28
N GLU A 621 -4.19 -10.31 -2.80
CA GLU A 621 -4.91 -9.33 -1.96
C GLU A 621 -6.03 -9.97 -1.12
N TYR A 622 -6.62 -11.08 -1.59
CA TYR A 622 -7.72 -11.77 -0.90
C TYR A 622 -7.27 -12.99 -0.12
N ASP A 623 -6.22 -13.68 -0.59
CA ASP A 623 -5.65 -14.86 0.04
C ASP A 623 -4.13 -14.80 0.04
N ILE A 624 -3.55 -14.49 1.20
CA ILE A 624 -2.10 -14.38 1.38
C ILE A 624 -1.37 -15.71 1.14
N MET A 625 -2.08 -16.84 1.28
CA MET A 625 -1.53 -18.18 1.11
C MET A 625 -1.66 -18.68 -0.33
N PHE A 626 -2.10 -17.86 -1.29
CA PHE A 626 -2.36 -18.29 -2.66
C PHE A 626 -1.13 -18.91 -3.35
N LYS A 627 0.09 -18.49 -2.98
CA LYS A 627 1.34 -18.96 -3.61
C LYS A 627 1.46 -20.49 -3.56
N ASP A 628 1.04 -21.10 -2.44
CA ASP A 628 1.16 -22.54 -2.22
C ASP A 628 0.09 -23.33 -3.00
N LYS A 629 -0.94 -22.59 -3.47
CA LYS A 629 -2.08 -23.07 -4.24
C LYS A 629 -1.85 -22.98 -5.76
N VAL A 630 -0.83 -22.25 -6.22
CA VAL A 630 -0.46 -22.21 -7.63
C VAL A 630 0.35 -23.46 -7.99
N LYS A 631 -0.04 -24.11 -9.08
CA LYS A 631 0.57 -25.33 -9.61
C LYS A 631 0.78 -25.18 -11.11
N VAL A 632 1.83 -25.81 -11.61
CA VAL A 632 2.05 -25.99 -13.04
C VAL A 632 1.24 -27.21 -13.48
N GLY A 633 0.30 -27.00 -14.38
CA GLY A 633 -0.48 -28.01 -15.07
C GLY A 633 0.32 -28.52 -16.27
N VAL A 634 0.79 -29.77 -16.15
CA VAL A 634 1.55 -30.46 -17.19
C VAL A 634 0.59 -31.37 -17.94
N ILE A 635 0.69 -31.41 -19.27
CA ILE A 635 -0.18 -32.20 -20.14
C ILE A 635 0.11 -33.69 -19.97
N ASP A 636 1.39 -34.07 -20.01
CA ASP A 636 1.93 -35.41 -19.70
C ASP A 636 1.14 -36.59 -20.28
N PHE A 637 0.71 -36.45 -21.53
CA PHE A 637 -0.32 -37.34 -22.08
C PHE A 637 0.11 -38.83 -22.15
N TYR A 638 1.38 -39.07 -22.47
CA TYR A 638 1.94 -40.42 -22.60
C TYR A 638 2.58 -40.93 -21.32
N ASN A 639 2.83 -40.06 -20.33
CA ASN A 639 3.50 -40.41 -19.06
C ASN A 639 4.90 -41.04 -19.25
N ASP A 640 5.60 -40.67 -20.33
CA ASP A 640 6.93 -41.16 -20.71
C ASP A 640 8.00 -40.04 -20.56
N LYS A 641 8.02 -39.38 -19.40
CA LYS A 641 8.96 -38.28 -19.16
C LYS A 641 10.37 -38.77 -18.90
N ASP A 642 11.32 -38.28 -19.69
CA ASP A 642 12.74 -38.45 -19.41
C ASP A 642 13.24 -37.45 -18.34
N GLU A 643 14.49 -37.63 -17.89
CA GLU A 643 15.08 -36.74 -16.88
C GLU A 643 15.12 -35.26 -17.33
N LYS A 644 15.19 -34.99 -18.64
CA LYS A 644 15.27 -33.62 -19.17
C LYS A 644 13.93 -32.91 -19.13
N GLU A 645 12.83 -33.60 -19.43
CA GLU A 645 11.49 -33.04 -19.32
C GLU A 645 11.10 -32.74 -17.87
N LEU A 646 11.53 -33.59 -16.94
CA LEU A 646 11.37 -33.33 -15.50
C LEU A 646 12.16 -32.08 -15.06
N GLU A 647 13.37 -31.85 -15.59
CA GLU A 647 14.13 -30.61 -15.36
C GLU A 647 13.43 -29.37 -15.91
N LEU A 648 12.76 -29.46 -17.07
CA LEU A 648 12.03 -28.33 -17.67
C LEU A 648 10.81 -27.92 -16.82
N ILE A 649 10.07 -28.90 -16.30
CA ILE A 649 8.94 -28.65 -15.39
C ILE A 649 9.43 -28.03 -14.08
N GLU A 650 10.60 -28.43 -13.58
CA GLU A 650 11.17 -27.82 -12.38
C GLU A 650 11.62 -26.37 -12.63
N LYS A 651 12.14 -26.05 -13.83
CA LYS A 651 12.41 -24.67 -14.23
C LYS A 651 11.16 -23.81 -14.26
N ASP A 652 10.03 -24.34 -14.72
CA ASP A 652 8.74 -23.64 -14.66
C ASP A 652 8.35 -23.25 -13.25
N LYS A 653 8.53 -24.16 -12.27
CA LYS A 653 8.24 -23.88 -10.86
C LYS A 653 9.15 -22.78 -10.30
N VAL A 654 10.43 -22.80 -10.66
CA VAL A 654 11.40 -21.77 -10.24
C VAL A 654 11.03 -20.42 -10.84
N LEU A 655 10.78 -20.37 -12.15
CA LEU A 655 10.43 -19.12 -12.85
C LEU A 655 9.13 -18.54 -12.31
N LEU A 656 8.10 -19.37 -12.12
CA LEU A 656 6.85 -18.97 -11.49
C LEU A 656 7.05 -18.48 -10.05
N SER A 657 7.91 -19.13 -9.26
CA SER A 657 8.26 -18.67 -7.91
C SER A 657 8.92 -17.29 -7.94
N ASP A 658 9.86 -17.05 -8.85
CA ASP A 658 10.52 -15.76 -9.02
C ASP A 658 9.53 -14.65 -9.44
N CYS A 659 8.64 -14.95 -10.39
CA CYS A 659 7.51 -14.11 -10.78
C CYS A 659 6.63 -13.75 -9.57
N ILE A 660 6.28 -14.72 -8.73
CA ILE A 660 5.45 -14.53 -7.53
C ILE A 660 6.16 -13.71 -6.45
N ILE A 661 7.47 -13.89 -6.26
CA ILE A 661 8.28 -13.07 -5.34
C ILE A 661 8.30 -11.60 -5.79
N GLY A 662 8.31 -11.36 -7.11
CA GLY A 662 8.23 -10.03 -7.72
C GLY A 662 6.88 -9.31 -7.54
N ILE A 663 5.81 -10.01 -7.15
CA ILE A 663 4.49 -9.43 -6.90
C ILE A 663 4.55 -8.54 -5.65
N LYS A 664 4.71 -7.23 -5.87
CA LYS A 664 4.68 -6.20 -4.83
C LYS A 664 3.42 -6.33 -3.99
N GLU A 665 3.62 -6.51 -2.69
CA GLU A 665 2.57 -6.65 -1.70
C GLU A 665 1.78 -5.33 -1.59
N PHE A 666 0.56 -5.27 -2.13
CA PHE A 666 -0.40 -4.23 -1.79
C PHE A 666 -1.14 -4.61 -0.50
N ARG A 667 -0.39 -4.80 0.60
CA ARG A 667 -0.99 -4.91 1.92
C ARG A 667 -1.31 -3.50 2.42
N VAL A 668 -2.59 -3.21 2.59
CA VAL A 668 -3.00 -2.07 3.42
C VAL A 668 -2.67 -2.43 4.85
N ILE A 669 -1.47 -2.06 5.29
CA ILE A 669 -1.07 -2.16 6.69
C ILE A 669 -2.08 -1.33 7.51
N SER A 670 -2.75 -1.99 8.46
CA SER A 670 -3.71 -1.33 9.35
C SER A 670 -3.05 -0.22 10.14
N TRP A 671 -3.86 0.67 10.73
CA TRP A 671 -3.34 1.79 11.50
C TRP A 671 -2.52 1.30 12.70
N GLU A 672 -3.00 0.26 13.38
CA GLU A 672 -2.38 -0.40 14.53
C GLU A 672 -1.06 -1.06 14.16
N GLU A 673 -1.00 -1.76 13.02
CA GLU A 673 0.24 -2.38 12.53
C GLU A 673 1.27 -1.30 12.16
N LYS A 674 0.87 -0.21 11.48
CA LYS A 674 1.79 0.91 11.20
C LYS A 674 2.28 1.60 12.48
N LEU A 675 1.43 1.72 13.50
CA LEU A 675 1.83 2.22 14.82
C LEU A 675 2.86 1.29 15.47
N ALA A 676 2.65 -0.03 15.40
CA ALA A 676 3.58 -1.03 15.94
C ALA A 676 4.94 -0.97 15.23
N MET A 677 4.96 -0.82 13.90
CA MET A 677 6.17 -0.66 13.10
C MET A 677 6.94 0.61 13.44
N ALA A 678 6.22 1.73 13.65
CA ALA A 678 6.82 2.97 14.13
C ALA A 678 7.40 2.80 15.55
N GLU A 679 6.73 2.05 16.41
CA GLU A 679 7.17 1.74 17.77
C GLU A 679 8.43 0.87 17.78
N GLU A 680 8.49 -0.16 16.95
CA GLU A 680 9.64 -1.04 16.77
C GLU A 680 10.88 -0.26 16.28
N TYR A 681 10.70 0.59 15.26
CA TYR A 681 11.79 1.46 14.78
C TYR A 681 12.33 2.38 15.89
N ILE A 682 11.46 2.97 16.70
CA ILE A 682 11.91 3.82 17.83
C ILE A 682 12.64 2.99 18.88
N LYS A 683 12.18 1.77 19.17
CA LYS A 683 12.85 0.86 20.11
C LYS A 683 14.24 0.46 19.63
N GLU A 684 14.40 0.16 18.35
CA GLU A 684 15.67 -0.27 17.76
C GLU A 684 16.68 0.88 17.64
N TYR A 685 16.24 2.04 17.13
CA TYR A 685 17.15 3.14 16.77
C TYR A 685 17.17 4.31 17.77
N GLY A 686 16.26 4.35 18.74
CA GLY A 686 16.16 5.40 19.75
C GLY A 686 15.83 6.80 19.19
N LYS A 687 15.32 6.89 17.96
CA LYS A 687 15.02 8.14 17.24
C LYS A 687 13.80 7.98 16.33
N LEU A 688 13.19 9.10 15.93
CA LEU A 688 12.16 9.09 14.90
C LEU A 688 12.75 8.82 13.51
N PRO A 689 11.98 8.18 12.61
CA PRO A 689 12.37 8.02 11.20
C PRO A 689 12.55 9.40 10.54
N THR A 690 13.32 9.46 9.45
CA THR A 690 13.70 10.73 8.79
C THR A 690 13.40 10.69 7.30
N ILE A 691 12.97 11.82 6.74
CA ILE A 691 12.65 11.97 5.30
C ILE A 691 13.83 11.68 4.36
N HIS A 692 15.08 11.88 4.80
CA HIS A 692 16.28 11.70 3.97
C HIS A 692 16.89 10.29 4.06
N ASN A 693 16.12 9.28 4.48
CA ASN A 693 16.61 7.91 4.49
C ASN A 693 16.56 7.31 3.07
N LYS A 694 17.61 6.59 2.67
CA LYS A 694 17.66 5.89 1.37
C LYS A 694 16.65 4.74 1.29
N ASP A 695 16.24 4.19 2.44
CA ASP A 695 15.20 3.19 2.51
C ASP A 695 13.80 3.83 2.38
N LYS A 696 13.09 3.46 1.32
CA LYS A 696 11.74 3.94 0.98
C LYS A 696 10.72 3.62 2.06
N TYR A 697 10.93 2.52 2.80
CA TYR A 697 10.07 2.12 3.92
C TYR A 697 10.19 3.10 5.10
N ILE A 698 11.41 3.49 5.46
CA ILE A 698 11.66 4.42 6.57
C ILE A 698 11.14 5.83 6.25
N SER A 699 11.27 6.26 5.00
CA SER A 699 10.70 7.54 4.54
C SER A 699 9.17 7.55 4.62
N SER A 700 8.52 6.44 4.25
CA SER A 700 7.06 6.26 4.38
C SER A 700 6.58 6.34 5.83
N LEU A 701 7.29 5.68 6.77
CA LEU A 701 7.00 5.77 8.22
C LEU A 701 7.09 7.21 8.74
N TYR A 702 8.08 8.00 8.29
CA TYR A 702 8.19 9.41 8.65
C TYR A 702 6.98 10.23 8.17
N GLY A 703 6.56 10.04 6.91
CA GLY A 703 5.39 10.70 6.36
C GLY A 703 4.12 10.37 7.15
N TRP A 704 3.95 9.09 7.50
CA TRP A 704 2.81 8.62 8.29
C TRP A 704 2.76 9.24 9.70
N ILE A 705 3.88 9.25 10.45
CA ILE A 705 3.94 9.86 11.80
C ILE A 705 3.64 11.36 11.73
N SER A 706 4.19 12.05 10.73
CA SER A 706 4.02 13.49 10.53
C SER A 706 2.56 13.86 10.26
N ASN A 707 1.90 13.11 9.38
CA ASN A 707 0.48 13.28 9.07
C ASN A 707 -0.41 13.06 10.30
N HIS A 708 -0.17 11.99 11.06
CA HIS A 708 -0.94 11.69 12.26
C HIS A 708 -0.77 12.72 13.37
N ARG A 709 0.43 13.32 13.50
CA ARG A 709 0.66 14.45 14.39
C ARG A 709 -0.18 15.66 14.00
N TYR A 710 -0.27 15.97 12.71
CA TYR A 710 -1.12 17.04 12.20
C TYR A 710 -2.61 16.75 12.42
N LYS A 711 -3.07 15.54 12.11
CA LYS A 711 -4.45 15.10 12.31
C LYS A 711 -4.86 15.14 13.79
N TYR A 712 -3.99 14.71 14.70
CA TYR A 712 -4.24 14.72 16.14
C TYR A 712 -4.35 16.15 16.69
N LYS A 713 -3.45 17.05 16.28
CA LYS A 713 -3.46 18.45 16.71
C LYS A 713 -4.73 19.20 16.29
N ASN A 714 -5.26 18.89 15.10
CA ASN A 714 -6.43 19.57 14.54
C ASN A 714 -7.74 18.78 14.72
N ASN A 715 -7.70 17.62 15.38
CA ASN A 715 -8.85 16.71 15.53
C ASN A 715 -9.53 16.34 14.19
N LYS A 716 -8.73 15.95 13.20
CA LYS A 716 -9.17 15.63 11.82
C LYS A 716 -8.94 14.16 11.45
N GLY A 717 -9.67 13.68 10.44
CA GLY A 717 -9.53 12.32 9.90
C GLY A 717 -9.71 11.22 10.94
N ILE A 718 -8.87 10.19 10.88
CA ILE A 718 -8.92 9.01 11.76
C ILE A 718 -8.83 9.33 13.27
N MET A 719 -8.30 10.51 13.62
CA MET A 719 -8.21 10.99 15.00
C MET A 719 -9.57 11.44 15.58
N LYS A 720 -10.66 11.42 14.78
CA LYS A 720 -12.05 11.53 15.28
C LYS A 720 -12.47 10.27 16.06
N ASN A 721 -11.92 9.11 15.73
CA ASN A 721 -12.18 7.85 16.44
C ASN A 721 -11.55 7.92 17.85
N LYS A 722 -12.37 7.74 18.89
CA LYS A 722 -11.94 7.83 20.30
C LYS A 722 -10.85 6.81 20.64
N ASN A 723 -10.93 5.59 20.15
CA ASN A 723 -9.98 4.52 20.45
C ASN A 723 -8.61 4.81 19.82
N ILE A 724 -8.59 5.17 18.53
CA ILE A 724 -7.35 5.51 17.82
C ILE A 724 -6.68 6.74 18.43
N LYS A 725 -7.48 7.73 18.83
CA LYS A 725 -6.98 8.92 19.52
C LYS A 725 -6.34 8.60 20.87
N VAL A 726 -6.88 7.64 21.62
CA VAL A 726 -6.30 7.15 22.88
C VAL A 726 -4.99 6.42 22.60
N LEU A 727 -4.97 5.46 21.66
CA LEU A 727 -3.76 4.72 21.28
C LEU A 727 -2.63 5.66 20.82
N TRP A 728 -2.95 6.66 19.99
CA TRP A 728 -1.98 7.66 19.56
C TRP A 728 -1.47 8.52 20.72
N LYS A 729 -2.35 8.93 21.64
CA LYS A 729 -1.95 9.70 22.83
C LYS A 729 -0.99 8.90 23.70
N ASP A 730 -1.27 7.62 23.94
CA ASP A 730 -0.41 6.73 24.72
C ASP A 730 0.94 6.48 24.04
N PHE A 731 0.95 6.35 22.71
CA PHE A 731 2.20 6.30 21.92
C PHE A 731 3.04 7.57 22.08
N ILE A 732 2.44 8.76 21.96
CA ILE A 732 3.16 10.04 22.13
C ILE A 732 3.68 10.21 23.56
N GLU A 733 2.91 9.82 24.58
CA GLU A 733 3.34 9.93 25.98
C GLU A 733 4.50 8.97 26.29
N ARG A 734 4.47 7.74 25.78
CA ARG A 734 5.56 6.76 25.91
C ARG A 734 6.89 7.28 25.33
N TYR A 735 6.83 8.04 24.25
CA TYR A 735 8.01 8.57 23.54
C TYR A 735 8.13 10.09 23.62
N LYS A 736 7.59 10.70 24.68
CA LYS A 736 7.42 12.15 24.84
C LYS A 736 8.65 12.98 24.52
N THR A 737 9.84 12.49 24.87
CA THR A 737 11.13 13.14 24.63
C THR A 737 11.47 13.30 23.14
N LEU A 738 10.90 12.46 22.27
CA LEU A 738 11.07 12.51 20.82
C LEU A 738 10.01 13.39 20.13
N PHE A 739 8.88 13.64 20.80
CA PHE A 739 7.74 14.39 20.26
C PHE A 739 7.64 15.84 20.78
N ILE A 740 8.67 16.32 21.46
CA ILE A 740 8.79 17.69 21.98
C ILE A 740 8.49 18.71 20.88
N THR A 741 7.67 19.71 21.20
CA THR A 741 7.31 20.78 20.27
C THR A 741 8.49 21.71 20.01
N GLY A 742 8.47 22.44 18.88
CA GLY A 742 9.46 23.48 18.62
C GLY A 742 9.54 24.53 19.73
N GLU A 743 8.41 24.79 20.41
CA GLU A 743 8.33 25.75 21.53
C GLU A 743 9.03 25.21 22.79
N GLU A 744 8.75 23.97 23.20
CA GLU A 744 9.40 23.34 24.34
C GLU A 744 10.91 23.19 24.12
N LEU A 745 11.34 22.83 22.91
CA LEU A 745 12.75 22.77 22.55
C LEU A 745 13.41 24.16 22.63
N TRP A 746 12.68 25.22 22.29
CA TRP A 746 13.16 26.58 22.39
C TRP A 746 13.39 27.00 23.85
N TYR A 747 12.45 26.71 24.75
CA TYR A 747 12.62 26.96 26.19
C TYR A 747 13.79 26.16 26.77
N TYR A 748 13.89 24.87 26.45
CA TYR A 748 15.02 24.03 26.90
C TYR A 748 16.38 24.60 26.48
N LYS A 749 16.51 25.09 25.24
CA LYS A 749 17.76 25.72 24.76
C LYS A 749 18.01 27.08 25.41
N LYS A 750 16.96 27.87 25.68
CA LYS A 750 17.05 29.12 26.46
C LYS A 750 17.62 28.84 27.84
N ASP A 751 17.10 27.84 28.55
CA ASP A 751 17.50 27.51 29.91
C ASP A 751 18.95 26.99 29.95
N LYS A 752 19.36 26.15 28.99
CA LYS A 752 20.76 25.72 28.85
C LYS A 752 21.70 26.90 28.57
N LEU A 753 21.27 27.86 27.75
CA LEU A 753 22.04 29.08 27.50
C LEU A 753 22.15 29.94 28.76
N GLU A 754 21.06 30.07 29.52
CA GLU A 754 21.04 30.80 30.79
C GLU A 754 22.05 30.22 31.79
N VAL A 755 22.02 28.89 32.00
CA VAL A 755 22.99 28.19 32.85
C VAL A 755 24.42 28.42 32.37
N PHE A 756 24.66 28.43 31.06
CA PHE A 756 25.99 28.72 30.51
C PHE A 756 26.43 30.16 30.79
N ILE A 757 25.55 31.14 30.58
CA ILE A 757 25.85 32.56 30.85
C ILE A 757 26.12 32.76 32.34
N GLN A 758 25.31 32.19 33.22
CA GLN A 758 25.50 32.26 34.68
C GLN A 758 26.84 31.66 35.10
N ARG A 759 27.26 30.55 34.49
CA ARG A 759 28.51 29.86 34.85
C ARG A 759 29.77 30.56 34.31
N TYR A 760 29.72 31.12 33.11
CA TYR A 760 30.92 31.60 32.41
C TYR A 760 30.95 33.10 32.13
N ASN A 761 29.86 33.82 32.42
CA ASN A 761 29.67 35.24 32.15
C ASN A 761 30.07 35.68 30.72
N LYS A 762 29.76 34.83 29.73
CA LYS A 762 30.04 35.07 28.32
C LYS A 762 29.07 34.29 27.43
N LEU A 763 28.92 34.72 26.19
CA LEU A 763 28.14 33.98 25.20
C LEU A 763 28.91 32.77 24.65
N PRO A 764 28.23 31.64 24.39
CA PRO A 764 28.82 30.50 23.70
C PRO A 764 29.22 30.85 22.26
N SER A 765 30.23 30.15 21.74
CA SER A 765 30.86 30.46 20.46
C SER A 765 30.56 29.39 19.41
N LYS A 766 30.18 29.83 18.20
CA LYS A 766 30.04 28.96 17.03
C LYS A 766 31.33 28.25 16.59
N ALA A 767 32.48 28.69 17.11
CA ALA A 767 33.79 28.10 16.86
C ALA A 767 34.32 27.27 18.05
N ALA A 768 33.50 27.00 19.07
CA ALA A 768 33.93 26.25 20.24
C ALA A 768 34.28 24.79 19.90
N LYS A 769 35.32 24.23 20.57
CA LYS A 769 35.69 22.82 20.44
C LYS A 769 34.62 21.88 21.01
N ASN A 770 34.01 22.26 22.14
CA ASN A 770 32.92 21.50 22.76
C ASN A 770 31.62 21.58 21.93
N LYS A 771 30.99 20.42 21.69
CA LYS A 771 29.80 20.25 20.84
C LYS A 771 28.59 21.04 21.34
N ASP A 772 28.34 21.06 22.66
CA ASP A 772 27.20 21.75 23.25
C ASP A 772 27.36 23.27 23.18
N ASN A 773 28.56 23.77 23.46
CA ASN A 773 28.89 25.19 23.33
C ASN A 773 28.73 25.65 21.87
N ARG A 774 29.23 24.86 20.92
CA ARG A 774 29.07 25.15 19.48
C ARG A 774 27.60 25.19 19.08
N SER A 775 26.82 24.19 19.51
CA SER A 775 25.37 24.09 19.26
C SER A 775 24.61 25.31 19.78
N LEU A 776 24.89 25.73 21.03
CA LEU A 776 24.28 26.94 21.61
C LEU A 776 24.72 28.21 20.89
N GLY A 777 25.99 28.32 20.48
CA GLY A 777 26.51 29.45 19.72
C GLY A 777 25.83 29.60 18.34
N THR A 778 25.63 28.50 17.62
CA THR A 778 24.86 28.48 16.38
C THR A 778 23.40 28.87 16.63
N TRP A 779 22.78 28.32 17.67
CA TRP A 779 21.39 28.60 18.01
C TRP A 779 21.14 30.09 18.29
N ILE A 780 22.01 30.77 19.04
CA ILE A 780 21.91 32.24 19.28
C ILE A 780 21.96 33.01 17.96
N SER A 781 22.86 32.64 17.05
CA SER A 781 23.00 33.31 15.75
C SER A 781 21.70 33.20 14.95
N THR A 782 21.10 32.00 14.92
CA THR A 782 19.80 31.75 14.29
C THR A 782 18.69 32.57 14.96
N GLN A 783 18.63 32.60 16.30
CA GLN A 783 17.59 33.36 17.02
C GLN A 783 17.68 34.87 16.72
N ARG A 784 18.89 35.44 16.66
CA ARG A 784 19.10 36.85 16.28
C ARG A 784 18.61 37.15 14.86
N GLN A 785 18.89 36.26 13.92
CA GLN A 785 18.46 36.41 12.53
C GLN A 785 16.94 36.30 12.38
N ASN A 786 16.35 35.30 13.04
CA ASN A 786 14.91 35.05 13.02
C ASN A 786 14.13 36.16 13.72
N TYR A 787 14.66 36.72 14.81
CA TYR A 787 14.09 37.89 15.48
C TYR A 787 14.11 39.13 14.57
N LYS A 788 15.24 39.41 13.90
CA LYS A 788 15.37 40.55 12.97
C LYS A 788 14.41 40.46 11.78
N LYS A 789 14.20 39.24 11.25
CA LYS A 789 13.31 39.00 10.10
C LYS A 789 11.85 38.71 10.49
N ASN A 790 11.56 38.56 11.78
CA ASN A 790 10.27 38.08 12.30
C ASN A 790 9.79 36.77 11.63
N LYS A 791 10.68 35.77 11.55
CA LYS A 791 10.44 34.47 10.88
C LYS A 791 10.56 33.28 11.87
N ASP A 792 10.05 32.13 11.46
CA ASP A 792 10.05 30.87 12.22
C ASP A 792 9.46 31.01 13.63
N ILE A 793 10.11 30.40 14.64
CA ILE A 793 9.67 30.42 16.05
C ILE A 793 9.49 31.84 16.61
N MET A 794 10.20 32.84 16.05
CA MET A 794 10.10 34.24 16.48
C MET A 794 8.84 34.96 15.96
N ALA A 795 8.04 34.33 15.09
CA ALA A 795 6.71 34.80 14.73
C ALA A 795 5.69 34.60 15.88
N ASN A 796 5.93 33.64 16.79
CA ASN A 796 5.11 33.45 17.98
C ASN A 796 5.32 34.64 18.95
N LYS A 797 4.26 35.39 19.22
CA LYS A 797 4.29 36.60 20.08
C LYS A 797 4.80 36.31 21.50
N LYS A 798 4.52 35.12 22.07
CA LYS A 798 4.96 34.73 23.41
C LYS A 798 6.47 34.48 23.45
N ILE A 799 6.97 33.67 22.52
CA ILE A 799 8.41 33.37 22.40
C ILE A 799 9.22 34.63 22.07
N LYS A 800 8.69 35.49 21.20
CA LYS A 800 9.32 36.78 20.89
C LYS A 800 9.45 37.68 22.13
N ARG A 801 8.41 37.76 22.96
CA ARG A 801 8.46 38.51 24.24
C ARG A 801 9.49 37.92 25.20
N GLU A 802 9.49 36.60 25.37
CA GLU A 802 10.47 35.89 26.19
C GLU A 802 11.91 36.13 25.73
N TRP A 803 12.16 36.15 24.41
CA TRP A 803 13.46 36.48 23.86
C TRP A 803 13.88 37.92 24.17
N ILE A 804 12.96 38.89 24.08
CA ILE A 804 13.24 40.29 24.45
C ILE A 804 13.63 40.39 25.92
N ILE A 805 12.84 39.79 26.81
CA ILE A 805 13.12 39.76 28.25
C ILE A 805 14.49 39.13 28.53
N PHE A 806 14.81 38.03 27.85
CA PHE A 806 16.10 37.36 27.99
C PHE A 806 17.28 38.24 27.53
N ILE A 807 17.13 38.94 26.40
CA ILE A 807 18.14 39.87 25.88
C ILE A 807 18.32 41.08 26.80
N GLU A 808 17.24 41.62 27.35
CA GLU A 808 17.27 42.72 28.32
C GLU A 808 17.98 42.30 29.62
N LYS A 809 17.69 41.10 30.12
CA LYS A 809 18.35 40.53 31.31
C LYS A 809 19.87 40.45 31.15
N TYR A 810 20.37 40.17 29.94
CA TYR A 810 21.80 40.03 29.65
C TYR A 810 22.31 41.12 28.69
N GLN A 811 21.74 42.32 28.73
CA GLN A 811 21.92 43.39 27.74
C GLN A 811 23.39 43.69 27.42
N GLU A 812 24.28 43.68 28.42
CA GLU A 812 25.71 43.95 28.25
C GLU A 812 26.43 42.95 27.34
N LEU A 813 25.96 41.69 27.31
CA LEU A 813 26.51 40.62 26.48
C LEU A 813 25.93 40.62 25.05
N PHE A 814 24.77 41.27 24.85
CA PHE A 814 24.05 41.31 23.58
C PHE A 814 24.11 42.69 22.87
N MET A 815 24.95 43.63 23.34
CA MET A 815 25.11 44.96 22.74
C MET A 815 25.54 44.90 21.26
N THR A 816 25.03 45.82 20.44
CA THR A 816 25.48 46.02 19.06
C THR A 816 26.87 46.65 19.02
N ASP A 817 27.60 46.42 17.94
CA ASP A 817 28.93 47.02 17.74
C ASP A 817 28.87 48.56 17.80
N GLU A 818 27.77 49.18 17.37
CA GLU A 818 27.51 50.62 17.45
C GLU A 818 27.37 51.11 18.88
N LYS A 819 26.51 50.48 19.69
CA LYS A 819 26.35 50.83 21.12
C LYS A 819 27.66 50.64 21.89
N ARG A 820 28.40 49.58 21.56
CA ARG A 820 29.72 49.32 22.14
C ARG A 820 30.74 50.39 21.74
N TRP A 821 30.68 50.87 20.50
CA TRP A 821 31.53 51.95 20.01
C TRP A 821 31.28 53.26 20.75
N PHE A 822 30.01 53.67 20.91
CA PHE A 822 29.64 54.86 21.69
C PHE A 822 30.05 54.74 23.16
N TYR A 823 29.88 53.57 23.77
CA TYR A 823 30.31 53.33 25.15
C TYR A 823 31.81 53.56 25.33
N GLN A 824 32.64 53.04 24.41
CA GLN A 824 34.08 53.21 24.46
C GLN A 824 34.50 54.66 24.21
N LEU A 825 33.84 55.35 23.26
CA LEU A 825 34.05 56.77 23.03
C LEU A 825 33.78 57.59 24.30
N ARG A 826 32.65 57.36 24.96
CA ARG A 826 32.28 58.04 26.22
C ARG A 826 33.33 57.83 27.31
N LYS A 827 33.89 56.62 27.44
CA LYS A 827 34.96 56.34 28.40
C LYS A 827 36.24 57.12 28.12
N ILE A 828 36.56 57.35 26.85
CA ILE A 828 37.70 58.17 26.46
C ILE A 828 37.43 59.65 26.71
N GLU A 829 36.23 60.14 26.40
CA GLU A 829 35.83 61.51 26.71
C GLU A 829 35.88 61.79 28.21
N GLU A 830 35.37 60.86 29.04
CA GLU A 830 35.45 60.92 30.49
C GLU A 830 36.91 60.95 30.98
N TYR A 831 37.77 60.11 30.39
CA TYR A 831 39.19 60.09 30.71
C TYR A 831 39.88 61.41 30.34
N ILE A 832 39.65 61.95 29.14
CA ILE A 832 40.22 63.23 28.70
C ILE A 832 39.72 64.37 29.59
N LYS A 833 38.43 64.36 29.97
CA LYS A 833 37.84 65.34 30.88
C LYS A 833 38.51 65.32 32.25
N ASN A 834 38.77 64.13 32.80
CA ASN A 834 39.31 63.99 34.16
C ASN A 834 40.83 64.22 34.23
N TYR A 835 41.59 63.87 33.18
CA TYR A 835 43.05 63.87 33.22
C TYR A 835 43.72 64.87 32.26
N GLY A 836 42.95 65.56 31.41
CA GLY A 836 43.46 66.54 30.44
C GLY A 836 44.41 65.97 29.37
N LYS A 837 44.49 64.63 29.25
CA LYS A 837 45.40 63.91 28.34
C LYS A 837 44.75 62.64 27.80
N ILE A 838 45.28 62.12 26.69
CA ILE A 838 44.82 60.83 26.14
C ILE A 838 45.38 59.64 26.94
N PRO A 839 44.67 58.49 26.97
CA PRO A 839 45.19 57.23 27.50
C PRO A 839 46.53 56.85 26.86
N ALA A 840 47.49 56.39 27.66
CA ALA A 840 48.83 56.04 27.18
C ALA A 840 48.98 54.52 26.95
N HIS A 841 49.69 54.13 25.88
CA HIS A 841 50.04 52.73 25.63
C HIS A 841 50.99 52.14 26.69
N THR A 842 51.69 52.99 27.44
CA THR A 842 52.64 52.61 28.49
C THR A 842 52.01 52.55 29.89
N ASP A 843 50.70 52.76 30.02
CA ASP A 843 50.02 52.78 31.33
C ASP A 843 50.06 51.40 32.03
N LYS A 844 50.14 51.37 33.37
CA LYS A 844 50.14 50.10 34.13
C LYS A 844 48.76 49.45 34.12
N ASP A 845 47.68 50.22 34.04
CA ASP A 845 46.32 49.67 33.97
C ASP A 845 46.01 49.13 32.56
N THR A 846 45.72 47.82 32.50
CA THR A 846 45.29 47.11 31.30
C THR A 846 44.05 47.72 30.64
N LYS A 847 43.13 48.32 31.41
CA LYS A 847 41.95 49.00 30.89
C LYS A 847 42.33 50.30 30.17
N ILE A 848 43.23 51.10 30.74
CA ILE A 848 43.73 52.35 30.11
C ILE A 848 44.51 52.02 28.83
N LYS A 849 45.36 50.98 28.85
CA LYS A 849 46.03 50.46 27.65
C LYS A 849 45.05 50.07 26.54
N SER A 850 43.94 49.42 26.90
CA SER A 850 42.91 49.03 25.93
C SER A 850 42.23 50.23 25.27
N LEU A 851 42.00 51.32 26.02
CA LEU A 851 41.45 52.57 25.50
C LEU A 851 42.44 53.27 24.55
N ALA A 852 43.74 53.27 24.87
CA ALA A 852 44.79 53.82 23.99
C ALA A 852 44.84 53.07 22.64
N SER A 853 44.83 51.75 22.68
CA SER A 853 44.78 50.89 21.48
C SER A 853 43.51 51.08 20.67
N TRP A 854 42.37 51.31 21.35
CA TRP A 854 41.11 51.58 20.69
C TRP A 854 41.15 52.93 19.93
N ILE A 855 41.65 54.01 20.53
CA ILE A 855 41.81 55.32 19.87
C ILE A 855 42.69 55.20 18.62
N SER A 856 43.84 54.52 18.73
CA SER A 856 44.75 54.31 17.59
C SER A 856 44.07 53.56 16.44
N THR A 857 43.30 52.53 16.79
CA THR A 857 42.52 51.76 15.80
C THR A 857 41.44 52.61 15.14
N GLN A 858 40.73 53.45 15.89
CA GLN A 858 39.69 54.32 15.33
C GLN A 858 40.28 55.41 14.42
N LYS A 859 41.42 56.02 14.77
CA LYS A 859 42.15 56.95 13.87
C LYS A 859 42.47 56.30 12.52
N LYS A 860 42.96 55.06 12.54
CA LYS A 860 43.26 54.28 11.31
C LYS A 860 41.99 53.97 10.52
N ASN A 861 40.93 53.52 11.19
CA ASN A 861 39.67 53.16 10.53
C ASN A 861 38.98 54.38 9.89
N TYR A 862 39.03 55.54 10.56
CA TYR A 862 38.43 56.79 10.08
C TYR A 862 39.19 57.32 8.86
N LYS A 863 40.53 57.36 8.92
CA LYS A 863 41.38 57.77 7.78
C LYS A 863 41.12 56.94 6.53
N ASN A 864 40.92 55.63 6.70
CA ASN A 864 40.74 54.69 5.59
C ASN A 864 39.26 54.46 5.23
N LYS A 865 38.29 55.05 5.93
CA LYS A 865 36.84 54.83 5.77
C LYS A 865 36.43 53.34 5.76
N ILE A 866 36.98 52.55 6.69
CA ILE A 866 36.74 51.10 6.80
C ILE A 866 36.05 50.72 8.11
N LYS A 867 35.44 49.52 8.14
CA LYS A 867 34.73 48.97 9.31
C LYS A 867 33.60 49.90 9.77
N ILE A 868 33.43 50.08 11.07
CA ILE A 868 32.34 50.86 11.67
C ILE A 868 32.34 52.34 11.26
N MET A 869 33.48 52.87 10.79
CA MET A 869 33.61 54.24 10.28
C MET A 869 33.00 54.43 8.88
N GLN A 870 32.43 53.38 8.27
CA GLN A 870 31.58 53.47 7.08
C GLN A 870 30.19 54.02 7.41
N ASN A 871 29.74 53.90 8.67
CA ASN A 871 28.49 54.50 9.12
C ASN A 871 28.67 56.03 9.20
N ILE A 872 27.85 56.76 8.44
CA ILE A 872 27.90 58.23 8.29
C ILE A 872 27.75 58.94 9.64
N GLU A 873 26.89 58.43 10.52
CA GLU A 873 26.63 59.02 11.84
C GLU A 873 27.82 58.83 12.78
N ILE A 874 28.39 57.62 12.82
CA ILE A 874 29.57 57.30 13.63
C ILE A 874 30.79 58.09 13.15
N ALA A 875 30.98 58.22 11.83
CA ALA A 875 32.03 59.04 11.24
C ALA A 875 31.87 60.53 11.60
N ARG A 876 30.64 61.06 11.60
CA ARG A 876 30.35 62.44 12.06
C ARG A 876 30.68 62.63 13.54
N VAL A 877 30.27 61.70 14.40
CA VAL A 877 30.55 61.76 15.84
C VAL A 877 32.06 61.70 16.10
N TRP A 878 32.79 60.83 15.39
CA TRP A 878 34.24 60.77 15.50
C TRP A 878 34.91 62.09 15.06
N LYS A 879 34.44 62.70 13.97
CA LYS A 879 34.94 64.01 13.51
C LYS A 879 34.78 65.09 14.58
N ILE A 880 33.59 65.19 15.18
CA ILE A 880 33.31 66.13 16.27
C ILE A 880 34.23 65.88 17.46
N PHE A 881 34.43 64.61 17.85
CA PHE A 881 35.36 64.24 18.91
C PHE A 881 36.81 64.65 18.61
N GLU A 882 37.28 64.45 17.38
CA GLU A 882 38.64 64.81 16.95
C GLU A 882 38.84 66.33 16.93
N GLU A 883 37.85 67.09 16.46
CA GLU A 883 37.88 68.57 16.45
C GLU A 883 37.87 69.14 17.88
N LYS A 884 37.00 68.64 18.75
CA LYS A 884 36.87 69.08 20.15
C LYS A 884 38.13 68.82 20.97
N ASN A 885 38.84 67.73 20.67
CA ASN A 885 40.02 67.30 21.41
C ASN A 885 41.33 67.51 20.62
N LYS A 886 41.31 68.35 19.58
CA LYS A 886 42.44 68.59 18.66
C LYS A 886 43.74 68.90 19.40
N GLN A 887 43.68 69.69 20.47
CA GLN A 887 44.85 70.11 21.26
C GLN A 887 45.56 68.98 22.03
N VAL A 888 44.88 67.87 22.32
CA VAL A 888 45.46 66.70 23.02
C VAL A 888 45.70 65.52 22.07
N LEU A 889 45.19 65.62 20.84
CA LEU A 889 45.30 64.59 19.80
C LEU A 889 46.45 64.81 18.81
N THR A 890 47.07 65.99 18.77
CA THR A 890 48.23 66.33 17.91
C THR A 890 49.57 66.25 18.64
N THR A 891 50.58 65.69 17.95
CA THR A 891 51.93 65.39 18.46
C THR A 891 52.86 66.61 18.53
N ASP A 892 52.42 67.78 18.09
CA ASP A 892 53.27 68.94 17.76
C ASP A 892 53.64 69.80 18.98
N LYS A 893 52.99 69.57 20.14
CA LYS A 893 53.25 70.31 21.39
C LYS A 893 54.69 70.17 21.91
N LYS A 894 55.33 69.01 21.72
CA LYS A 894 56.72 68.80 22.19
C LYS A 894 57.74 69.64 21.44
N TRP A 895 57.50 69.89 20.14
CA TRP A 895 58.40 70.70 19.32
C TRP A 895 58.27 72.19 19.67
N LEU A 896 57.05 72.69 19.83
CA LEU A 896 56.78 74.07 20.27
C LEU A 896 57.25 74.37 21.70
N TYR A 897 57.21 73.38 22.60
CA TYR A 897 57.76 73.54 23.96
C TYR A 897 59.29 73.69 23.91
N LYS A 898 59.97 72.82 23.16
CA LYS A 898 61.43 72.89 23.02
C LYS A 898 61.91 74.13 22.27
N LEU A 899 61.11 74.66 21.33
CA LEU A 899 61.36 75.96 20.69
C LEU A 899 61.32 77.11 21.73
N ARG A 900 60.33 77.09 22.63
CA ARG A 900 60.22 78.08 23.72
C ARG A 900 61.36 78.01 24.73
N GLU A 901 61.80 76.81 25.12
CA GLU A 901 62.97 76.66 26.00
C GLU A 901 64.24 77.28 25.39
N VAL A 902 64.42 77.13 24.06
CA VAL A 902 65.53 77.79 23.35
C VAL A 902 65.35 79.31 23.32
N GLU A 903 64.13 79.81 23.10
CA GLU A 903 63.85 81.26 23.14
C GLU A 903 64.13 81.86 24.52
N GLU A 904 63.71 81.21 25.60
CA GLU A 904 63.98 81.66 26.97
C GLU A 904 65.48 81.66 27.26
N TYR A 905 66.20 80.61 26.87
CA TYR A 905 67.65 80.57 27.01
C TYR A 905 68.34 81.74 26.28
N ILE A 906 67.93 82.04 25.04
CA ILE A 906 68.50 83.17 24.28
C ILE A 906 68.17 84.50 24.96
N LYS A 907 66.95 84.66 25.48
CA LYS A 907 66.52 85.87 26.18
C LYS A 907 67.35 86.12 27.45
N GLU A 908 67.65 85.08 28.21
CA GLU A 908 68.41 85.19 29.46
C GLU A 908 69.92 85.35 29.23
N ASN A 909 70.48 84.69 28.22
CA ASN A 909 71.93 84.59 28.03
C ASN A 909 72.49 85.41 26.86
N GLY A 910 71.62 86.01 26.03
CA GLY A 910 72.00 86.81 24.86
C GLY A 910 72.68 86.04 23.72
N LYS A 911 72.78 84.70 23.82
CA LYS A 911 73.45 83.81 22.85
C LYS A 911 72.69 82.51 22.67
N ILE A 912 72.89 81.85 21.54
CA ILE A 912 72.31 80.52 21.30
C ILE A 912 72.95 79.44 22.21
N PRO A 913 72.19 78.41 22.62
CA PRO A 913 72.75 77.30 23.39
C PRO A 913 73.78 76.53 22.54
N SER A 914 74.92 76.20 23.15
CA SER A 914 76.04 75.57 22.45
C SER A 914 75.87 74.05 22.41
N SER A 915 76.06 73.43 21.24
CA SER A 915 76.09 71.97 21.08
C SER A 915 77.35 71.31 21.67
N ASN A 916 78.31 72.11 22.15
CA ASN A 916 79.54 71.67 22.81
C ASN A 916 79.61 72.12 24.28
N ASP A 917 78.48 72.51 24.88
CA ASP A 917 78.44 72.90 26.28
C ASP A 917 78.76 71.73 27.22
N LYS A 918 79.30 72.04 28.42
CA LYS A 918 79.55 71.04 29.46
C LYS A 918 78.26 70.63 30.16
N ASP A 919 77.28 71.53 30.22
CA ASP A 919 75.95 71.23 30.74
C ASP A 919 75.17 70.38 29.73
N THR A 920 74.65 69.24 30.21
CA THR A 920 73.95 68.27 29.36
C THR A 920 72.63 68.77 28.80
N GLU A 921 71.91 69.65 29.51
CA GLU A 921 70.67 70.27 29.03
C GLU A 921 70.96 71.34 27.98
N ILE A 922 71.92 72.22 28.22
CA ILE A 922 72.31 73.25 27.23
C ILE A 922 72.85 72.59 25.97
N LYS A 923 73.66 71.53 26.12
CA LYS A 923 74.16 70.73 25.00
C LYS A 923 73.03 70.11 24.17
N SER A 924 72.02 69.55 24.84
CA SER A 924 70.81 68.98 24.21
C SER A 924 70.01 70.03 23.44
N LEU A 925 69.83 71.24 23.99
CA LEU A 925 69.19 72.37 23.32
C LEU A 925 69.99 72.83 22.09
N GLY A 926 71.32 72.97 22.22
CA GLY A 926 72.21 73.36 21.12
C GLY A 926 72.24 72.35 19.97
N SER A 927 72.29 71.05 20.26
CA SER A 927 72.15 69.98 19.25
C SER A 927 70.78 70.01 18.58
N TRP A 928 69.71 70.29 19.33
CA TRP A 928 68.35 70.38 18.79
C TRP A 928 68.21 71.56 17.82
N VAL A 929 68.71 72.76 18.17
CA VAL A 929 68.72 73.95 17.30
C VAL A 929 69.50 73.68 16.01
N THR A 930 70.67 73.06 16.11
CA THR A 930 71.50 72.69 14.95
C THR A 930 70.74 71.76 13.99
N THR A 931 70.02 70.79 14.56
CA THR A 931 69.20 69.85 13.80
C THR A 931 68.02 70.56 13.13
N GLN A 932 67.36 71.50 13.82
CA GLN A 932 66.24 72.25 13.25
C GLN A 932 66.69 73.18 12.10
N LYS A 933 67.85 73.87 12.23
CA LYS A 933 68.45 74.65 11.12
C LYS A 933 68.67 73.79 9.87
N LYS A 934 69.24 72.59 10.05
CA LYS A 934 69.47 71.64 8.95
C LYS A 934 68.16 71.16 8.33
N ASN A 935 67.14 70.89 9.14
CA ASN A 935 65.82 70.43 8.68
C ASN A 935 65.06 71.54 7.94
N TYR A 936 65.20 72.80 8.38
CA TYR A 936 64.57 73.97 7.77
C TYR A 936 65.16 74.25 6.38
N LYS A 937 66.49 74.28 6.27
CA LYS A 937 67.23 74.48 5.00
C LYS A 937 66.89 73.41 3.95
N ASN A 938 66.72 72.16 4.37
CA ASN A 938 66.46 71.04 3.47
C ASN A 938 64.96 70.70 3.30
N ASN A 939 64.06 71.42 3.96
CA ASN A 939 62.62 71.13 4.00
C ASN A 939 62.28 69.66 4.36
N LYS A 940 62.84 69.15 5.47
CA LYS A 940 62.66 67.76 5.92
C LYS A 940 61.96 67.66 7.28
N TYR A 941 61.25 66.54 7.49
CA TYR A 941 60.55 66.20 8.74
C TYR A 941 59.51 67.24 9.17
N ILE A 942 59.51 67.68 10.43
CA ILE A 942 58.52 68.62 10.99
C ILE A 942 58.49 69.97 10.24
N MET A 943 59.58 70.33 9.54
CA MET A 943 59.67 71.54 8.71
C MET A 943 58.90 71.43 7.38
N GLN A 944 58.30 70.27 7.07
CA GLN A 944 57.32 70.11 5.99
C GLN A 944 55.92 70.61 6.39
N ASN A 945 55.67 70.80 7.69
CA ASN A 945 54.44 71.44 8.17
C ASN A 945 54.58 72.96 8.02
N ASN A 946 53.74 73.57 7.18
CA ASN A 946 53.74 75.00 6.88
C ASN A 946 53.61 75.89 8.12
N GLU A 947 52.86 75.44 9.14
CA GLU A 947 52.66 76.19 10.39
C GLU A 947 53.94 76.17 11.25
N MET A 948 54.54 75.00 11.44
CA MET A 948 55.80 74.87 12.21
C MET A 948 56.98 75.54 11.52
N ARG A 949 56.99 75.51 10.17
CA ARG A 949 57.97 76.22 9.35
C ARG A 949 57.84 77.75 9.51
N ARG A 950 56.62 78.26 9.63
CA ARG A 950 56.34 79.68 9.91
C ARG A 950 56.80 80.08 11.31
N GLU A 951 56.51 79.26 12.33
CA GLU A 951 56.98 79.51 13.70
C GLU A 951 58.52 79.50 13.79
N TRP A 952 59.21 78.59 13.09
CA TRP A 952 60.68 78.61 13.00
C TRP A 952 61.22 79.88 12.32
N MET A 953 60.55 80.34 11.26
CA MET A 953 60.93 81.58 10.56
C MET A 953 60.80 82.81 11.47
N ILE A 954 59.70 82.90 12.22
CA ILE A 954 59.49 83.97 13.22
C ILE A 954 60.58 83.90 14.30
N PHE A 955 60.92 82.70 14.76
CA PHE A 955 62.00 82.49 15.72
C PHE A 955 63.37 82.97 15.21
N GLU A 956 63.74 82.65 13.96
CA GLU A 956 65.00 83.10 13.35
C GLU A 956 65.05 84.62 13.18
N GLU A 957 63.93 85.25 12.81
CA GLU A 957 63.83 86.69 12.63
C GLU A 957 63.92 87.44 13.95
N LYS A 958 63.22 86.98 14.98
CA LYS A 958 63.20 87.58 16.32
C LYS A 958 64.57 87.50 17.02
N ASN A 959 65.32 86.42 16.78
CA ASN A 959 66.62 86.17 17.42
C ASN A 959 67.81 86.40 16.47
N LYS A 960 67.59 87.14 15.37
CA LYS A 960 68.56 87.34 14.28
C LYS A 960 69.94 87.78 14.78
N GLN A 961 70.02 88.71 15.74
CA GLN A 961 71.26 89.21 16.33
C GLN A 961 72.06 88.13 17.10
N ALA A 962 71.39 87.23 17.82
CA ALA A 962 72.03 86.11 18.51
C ALA A 962 72.47 84.99 17.54
N LEU A 963 71.88 84.95 16.34
CA LEU A 963 72.08 83.95 15.29
C LEU A 963 73.13 84.34 14.24
N LEU A 964 73.62 85.59 14.24
CA LEU A 964 74.70 86.08 13.35
C LEU A 964 75.98 85.26 13.55
N SER A 965 76.63 84.89 12.45
CA SER A 965 77.98 84.33 12.48
C SER A 965 79.00 85.36 12.97
N ASN A 966 80.16 84.91 13.46
CA ASN A 966 81.22 85.82 13.93
C ASN A 966 81.66 86.80 12.83
N TYR A 967 81.60 86.40 11.55
CA TYR A 967 81.88 87.26 10.40
C TYR A 967 80.80 88.33 10.22
N GLU A 968 79.52 87.97 10.34
CA GLU A 968 78.40 88.92 10.22
C GLU A 968 78.32 89.87 11.42
N LYS A 969 78.66 89.42 12.64
CA LYS A 969 78.79 90.29 13.83
C LYS A 969 79.91 91.29 13.66
N TRP A 970 81.05 90.87 13.10
CA TRP A 970 82.17 91.77 12.79
C TRP A 970 81.76 92.81 11.74
N TYR A 971 81.04 92.40 10.68
CA TYR A 971 80.57 93.30 9.63
C TYR A 971 79.50 94.29 10.12
N ASP A 972 78.54 93.85 10.96
CA ASP A 972 77.52 94.73 11.59
C ASP A 972 78.16 95.74 12.56
N THR A 973 79.18 95.31 13.30
CA THR A 973 79.95 96.19 14.20
C THR A 973 80.79 97.20 13.39
N LYS A 974 81.40 96.75 12.29
CA LYS A 974 82.13 97.62 11.36
C LYS A 974 81.22 98.70 10.76
N ASN A 975 80.04 98.32 10.26
CA ASN A 975 79.07 99.27 9.70
C ASN A 975 78.57 100.28 10.74
N LYS A 976 78.30 99.85 11.98
CA LYS A 976 77.90 100.74 13.08
C LYS A 976 79.01 101.72 13.51
N ILE A 977 80.27 101.33 13.36
CA ILE A 977 81.42 102.20 13.60
C ILE A 977 81.61 103.17 12.42
N GLU A 978 81.42 102.71 11.17
CA GLU A 978 81.44 103.57 9.96
C GLU A 978 80.28 104.58 9.92
N GLU A 979 79.13 104.31 10.55
CA GLU A 979 78.03 105.28 10.72
C GLU A 979 78.25 106.28 11.88
N TYR A 980 79.11 105.95 12.85
CA TYR A 980 79.39 106.79 14.02
C TYR A 980 80.54 107.79 13.80
N ILE A 981 81.42 107.50 12.84
CA ILE A 981 82.50 108.38 12.34
C ILE A 981 81.93 109.28 11.25
#